data_AF-A0A8T5GV13-F1
#
_entry.id   AF-A0A8T5GV13-F1
#
_cell.length_a   1.000
_cell.length_b   1.000
_cell.length_c   1.000
_cell.angle_alpha   90.00
_cell.angle_beta   90.00
_cell.angle_gamma   90.00
#
_symmetry.space_group_name_H-M   'P 1'
#
loop_
_entity.id
_entity.type
_entity.pdbx_description
1 polymer ?
#
loop_
_entity_poly.entity_id
_entity_poly.type
_entity_poly.pdbx_seq_one_letter_code
_entity_poly.pdbx_strand_id
1 'polypeptide(L)'
;MNRKLLTALLTLTFMSAALAGCVGNDDDTITEPTGPVVKIGFLNPATGPLAQDAAGFEYGALQAVIDLNAAQPDTVFEAVVADSGCDGTVGAAAAQSLVDANVVAVAGAACSGASMAANAVLSAAGIPMISYASTNPSLSDATAYPDFFRVVPSDAIQGPAAAAMMVDSGATNPAILHMTNDYGSGFADAIEDAWTGDVCAKIGYAETATSVASEVTQIADAGCDSIFMVSYVTDAAMILNEVASQNISAMLFSGDGPAGEGLLVELSDDIVASNLKVTAPRAGSSFGDFEARYDAAGIPSIKQYVLTSYDAVSIIGKAYNTDSADMDASIRAVGTAYEGASGLHTFLASGDVGGAGYDICTYTATDATDGEYACNAYWTVADGVTTPKTVIKLGFMNPLTGPLAQDAAGFQYGAQQAIVDLNAAYGAMGYEYQLVEVDSGCDGTAAAAAAQTLVDSGVIAVGGAACSGATMAANAVLSAAGIPMISYASTNPSLSNASAYPDFFRIVPSDAIQGPAAAAMMEAMGATNPAIIHMTNDYGSGFADAIEDAWNGTLCQKIGYAETATSIASEITQIADAGCDSIFMVSYVTDAAMILNEVAAQGVTAMLFSGDGPAGEGLLTELSDDSVAHDLFVTTPRAGSSFGDFEARYDASNISSIKAYVLTSYDSIMMIGAAHQLDSTAMSTSIATTGTAYEGASGLHTFLTNGDVGGAGYDICGYTAAGADDGTFTCTKYWTVADGVQDNAA
;
A
#
# COMPACT_ATOMS: atom_id res chain seq x y z
N MET A 1 15.50 11.09 23.44
CA MET A 1 16.92 11.04 23.87
C MET A 1 17.63 12.19 23.15
N ASN A 2 18.15 13.19 23.87
CA ASN A 2 18.56 14.50 23.32
C ASN A 2 19.67 14.37 22.25
N ARG A 3 19.34 14.67 20.97
CA ARG A 3 20.22 14.59 19.79
C ARG A 3 21.25 15.74 19.66
N LYS A 4 21.28 16.72 20.58
CA LYS A 4 22.07 17.97 20.42
C LYS A 4 23.49 17.97 21.03
N LEU A 5 24.15 16.81 21.22
CA LEU A 5 25.54 16.77 21.68
C LEU A 5 26.35 15.71 20.94
N LEU A 6 26.92 16.07 19.78
CA LEU A 6 28.12 15.41 19.27
C LEU A 6 28.88 16.31 18.26
N THR A 7 29.35 17.47 18.69
CA THR A 7 30.36 18.22 17.93
C THR A 7 31.74 17.70 18.33
N ALA A 8 32.25 16.73 17.59
CA ALA A 8 33.63 16.27 17.73
C ALA A 8 34.44 16.68 16.49
N LEU A 9 35.37 17.62 16.69
CA LEU A 9 36.45 17.94 15.77
C LEU A 9 37.17 16.64 15.36
N LEU A 10 37.02 16.22 14.11
CA LEU A 10 37.81 15.15 13.53
C LEU A 10 38.86 15.78 12.59
N THR A 11 40.03 16.08 13.13
CA THR A 11 41.22 16.33 12.32
C THR A 11 41.65 15.00 11.68
N LEU A 12 41.31 14.83 10.40
CA LEU A 12 41.71 13.67 9.61
C LEU A 12 43.19 13.82 9.23
N THR A 13 44.07 13.16 9.99
CA THR A 13 45.47 12.97 9.59
C THR A 13 45.54 11.96 8.45
N PHE A 14 45.83 12.45 7.24
CA PHE A 14 46.28 11.63 6.11
C PHE A 14 47.58 10.92 6.48
N MET A 15 47.54 9.60 6.57
CA MET A 15 48.72 8.75 6.45
C MET A 15 48.30 7.43 5.83
N SER A 16 48.55 7.32 4.52
CA SER A 16 48.87 6.11 3.75
C SER A 16 48.53 4.77 4.43
N ALA A 17 47.37 4.23 4.08
CA ALA A 17 47.01 2.83 4.31
C ALA A 17 46.16 2.33 3.14
N ALA A 18 46.79 2.15 1.98
CA ALA A 18 46.38 1.05 1.11
C ALA A 18 46.78 -0.25 1.83
N LEU A 19 45.89 -1.25 1.85
CA LEU A 19 45.99 -2.56 2.51
C LEU A 19 45.76 -2.58 4.03
N ALA A 20 44.49 -2.60 4.44
CA ALA A 20 44.08 -3.29 5.68
C ALA A 20 42.61 -3.73 5.57
N GLY A 21 42.31 -4.60 4.59
CA GLY A 21 41.08 -5.38 4.57
C GLY A 21 41.33 -6.78 5.15
N CYS A 22 40.57 -7.13 6.18
CA CYS A 22 40.33 -8.50 6.68
C CYS A 22 41.49 -9.22 7.39
N VAL A 23 41.49 -9.18 8.73
CA VAL A 23 42.21 -10.15 9.56
C VAL A 23 41.42 -11.46 9.60
N GLY A 24 41.56 -12.25 8.55
CA GLY A 24 41.37 -13.70 8.56
C GLY A 24 42.73 -14.32 8.28
N ASN A 25 43.26 -15.11 9.21
CA ASN A 25 44.52 -15.83 9.04
C ASN A 25 44.44 -16.76 7.83
N ASP A 26 44.99 -16.36 6.69
CA ASP A 26 45.62 -17.25 5.71
C ASP A 26 46.69 -16.46 4.93
N ASP A 27 47.80 -17.14 4.68
CA ASP A 27 49.07 -16.63 4.12
C ASP A 27 48.94 -16.34 2.61
N ASP A 28 48.21 -15.28 2.25
CA ASP A 28 48.18 -14.77 0.88
C ASP A 28 49.09 -13.53 0.75
N THR A 29 50.17 -13.71 0.01
CA THR A 29 51.07 -12.63 -0.42
C THR A 29 50.27 -11.57 -1.18
N ILE A 30 50.09 -10.39 -0.59
CA ILE A 30 49.49 -9.25 -1.30
C ILE A 30 50.46 -8.84 -2.41
N THR A 31 50.02 -9.04 -3.64
CA THR A 31 50.73 -8.63 -4.85
C THR A 31 50.45 -7.15 -5.07
N GLU A 32 51.50 -6.33 -5.04
CA GLU A 32 51.42 -4.91 -5.42
C GLU A 32 50.82 -4.79 -6.83
N PRO A 33 49.83 -3.92 -7.06
CA PRO A 33 49.20 -3.81 -8.37
C PRO A 33 50.24 -3.35 -9.41
N THR A 34 50.29 -4.03 -10.55
CA THR A 34 51.32 -3.84 -11.60
C THR A 34 50.81 -3.16 -12.87
N GLY A 35 49.51 -2.78 -12.90
CA GLY A 35 48.86 -2.11 -14.02
C GLY A 35 49.18 -0.60 -14.12
N PRO A 36 48.88 0.05 -15.26
CA PRO A 36 49.00 1.49 -15.39
C PRO A 36 48.05 2.22 -14.42
N VAL A 37 48.53 3.33 -13.84
CA VAL A 37 47.73 4.22 -12.99
C VAL A 37 46.93 5.16 -13.88
N VAL A 38 45.61 5.10 -13.77
CA VAL A 38 44.63 5.91 -14.49
C VAL A 38 44.03 6.91 -13.51
N LYS A 39 44.13 8.19 -13.85
CA LYS A 39 43.68 9.29 -12.98
C LYS A 39 42.30 9.77 -13.40
N ILE A 40 41.35 9.72 -12.47
CA ILE A 40 40.02 10.31 -12.63
C ILE A 40 40.01 11.62 -11.85
N GLY A 41 39.70 12.74 -12.51
CA GLY A 41 39.56 14.02 -11.82
C GLY A 41 38.25 14.09 -11.05
N PHE A 42 38.25 14.72 -9.88
CA PHE A 42 37.05 14.98 -9.09
C PHE A 42 37.03 16.44 -8.63
N LEU A 43 36.08 17.24 -9.12
CA LEU A 43 35.89 18.64 -8.76
C LEU A 43 34.91 18.75 -7.58
N ASN A 44 35.46 18.76 -6.36
CA ASN A 44 34.71 18.83 -5.10
C ASN A 44 34.57 20.29 -4.62
N PRO A 45 33.43 20.79 -4.15
CA PRO A 45 33.34 22.13 -3.56
C PRO A 45 33.83 22.14 -2.09
N ALA A 46 35.11 21.88 -1.87
CA ALA A 46 35.69 21.85 -0.52
C ALA A 46 35.67 23.22 0.18
N THR A 47 35.57 24.29 -0.60
CA THR A 47 35.24 25.64 -0.12
C THR A 47 33.97 26.18 -0.80
N GLY A 48 33.43 27.28 -0.26
CA GLY A 48 32.22 27.92 -0.77
C GLY A 48 30.93 27.41 -0.10
N PRO A 49 29.75 27.73 -0.68
CA PRO A 49 28.43 27.48 -0.07
C PRO A 49 28.02 26.01 0.07
N LEU A 50 28.73 25.08 -0.56
CA LEU A 50 28.49 23.62 -0.44
C LEU A 50 29.59 22.88 0.35
N ALA A 51 30.46 23.61 1.06
CA ALA A 51 31.58 23.02 1.78
C ALA A 51 31.14 22.01 2.86
N GLN A 52 29.96 22.19 3.45
CA GLN A 52 29.37 21.26 4.41
C GLN A 52 29.06 19.87 3.81
N ASP A 53 28.82 19.79 2.51
CA ASP A 53 28.46 18.55 1.81
C ASP A 53 29.65 17.86 1.13
N ALA A 54 30.76 18.58 0.96
CA ALA A 54 31.94 18.13 0.22
C ALA A 54 32.51 16.79 0.72
N ALA A 55 32.40 16.51 2.03
CA ALA A 55 32.85 15.25 2.61
C ALA A 55 32.04 14.04 2.13
N GLY A 56 30.72 14.19 1.95
CA GLY A 56 29.86 13.15 1.41
C GLY A 56 30.14 12.90 -0.07
N PHE A 57 30.28 13.96 -0.86
CA PHE A 57 30.56 13.84 -2.30
C PHE A 57 31.90 13.14 -2.54
N GLU A 58 32.94 13.52 -1.80
CA GLU A 58 34.24 12.86 -1.86
C GLU A 58 34.18 11.40 -1.42
N TYR A 59 33.40 11.09 -0.38
CA TYR A 59 33.19 9.70 0.03
C TYR A 59 32.59 8.87 -1.12
N GLY A 60 31.56 9.37 -1.80
CA GLY A 60 30.97 8.68 -2.96
C GLY A 60 31.97 8.46 -4.09
N ALA A 61 32.72 9.49 -4.46
CA ALA A 61 33.76 9.41 -5.48
C ALA A 61 34.86 8.38 -5.13
N LEU A 62 35.34 8.39 -3.88
CA LEU A 62 36.40 7.49 -3.44
C LEU A 62 35.92 6.04 -3.31
N GLN A 63 34.67 5.80 -2.88
CA GLN A 63 34.09 4.46 -2.86
C GLN A 63 33.94 3.89 -4.27
N ALA A 64 33.59 4.71 -5.26
CA ALA A 64 33.57 4.27 -6.65
C ALA A 64 34.97 3.83 -7.14
N VAL A 65 36.03 4.57 -6.80
CA VAL A 65 37.41 4.15 -7.13
C VAL A 65 37.80 2.84 -6.43
N ILE A 66 37.41 2.66 -5.17
CA ILE A 66 37.65 1.41 -4.43
C ILE A 66 36.97 0.24 -5.15
N ASP A 67 35.71 0.38 -5.50
CA ASP A 67 34.92 -0.67 -6.16
C ASP A 67 35.44 -0.96 -7.58
N LEU A 68 35.83 0.07 -8.34
CA LEU A 68 36.48 -0.08 -9.64
C LEU A 68 37.77 -0.89 -9.54
N ASN A 69 38.62 -0.62 -8.54
CA ASN A 69 39.87 -1.35 -8.33
C ASN A 69 39.65 -2.78 -7.82
N ALA A 70 38.61 -3.01 -7.01
CA ALA A 70 38.25 -4.36 -6.57
C ALA A 70 37.73 -5.22 -7.74
N ALA A 71 37.08 -4.60 -8.74
CA ALA A 71 36.52 -5.29 -9.89
C ALA A 71 37.55 -5.71 -10.95
N GLN A 72 38.80 -5.24 -10.90
CA GLN A 72 39.79 -5.52 -11.94
C GLN A 72 41.25 -5.48 -11.46
N PRO A 73 42.09 -6.47 -11.84
CA PRO A 73 43.50 -6.52 -11.43
C PRO A 73 44.47 -5.78 -12.36
N ASP A 74 44.07 -5.46 -13.60
CA ASP A 74 44.99 -5.04 -14.67
C ASP A 74 45.15 -3.53 -14.83
N THR A 75 44.34 -2.71 -14.13
CA THR A 75 44.39 -1.24 -14.15
C THR A 75 44.15 -0.70 -12.75
N VAL A 76 44.87 0.35 -12.37
CA VAL A 76 44.71 1.01 -11.06
C VAL A 76 44.11 2.39 -11.27
N PHE A 77 42.93 2.62 -10.72
CA PHE A 77 42.26 3.92 -10.71
C PHE A 77 42.68 4.73 -9.48
N GLU A 78 42.97 6.01 -9.70
CA GLU A 78 43.28 7.00 -8.67
C GLU A 78 42.38 8.23 -8.86
N ALA A 79 41.69 8.68 -7.80
CA ALA A 79 40.99 9.95 -7.83
C ALA A 79 41.96 11.12 -7.56
N VAL A 80 41.95 12.12 -8.43
CA VAL A 80 42.63 13.40 -8.23
C VAL A 80 41.59 14.45 -7.86
N VAL A 81 41.50 14.78 -6.58
CA VAL A 81 40.52 15.74 -6.05
C VAL A 81 41.06 17.16 -6.16
N ALA A 82 40.25 18.07 -6.71
CA ALA A 82 40.54 19.50 -6.77
C ALA A 82 39.35 20.32 -6.29
N ASP A 83 39.62 21.40 -5.55
CA ASP A 83 38.58 22.26 -4.98
C ASP A 83 37.98 23.17 -6.05
N SER A 84 36.69 23.03 -6.34
CA SER A 84 35.96 23.90 -7.25
C SER A 84 35.50 25.21 -6.61
N GLY A 85 35.49 25.29 -5.28
CA GLY A 85 35.00 26.44 -4.52
C GLY A 85 33.52 26.78 -4.73
N CYS A 86 32.78 25.96 -5.48
CA CYS A 86 31.47 26.30 -6.04
C CYS A 86 31.49 27.64 -6.82
N ASP A 87 32.64 28.04 -7.36
CA ASP A 87 32.86 29.33 -8.01
C ASP A 87 33.46 29.12 -9.41
N GLY A 88 33.08 29.95 -10.38
CA GLY A 88 33.56 29.82 -11.76
C GLY A 88 35.07 30.01 -11.91
N THR A 89 35.67 30.96 -11.17
CA THR A 89 37.11 31.23 -11.25
C THR A 89 37.93 30.14 -10.58
N VAL A 90 37.51 29.72 -9.38
CA VAL A 90 38.16 28.62 -8.63
C VAL A 90 38.00 27.31 -9.40
N GLY A 91 36.79 27.02 -9.92
CA GLY A 91 36.49 25.84 -10.73
C GLY A 91 37.33 25.74 -12.00
N ALA A 92 37.52 26.84 -12.74
CA ALA A 92 38.39 26.86 -13.92
C ALA A 92 39.87 26.58 -13.57
N ALA A 93 40.37 27.18 -12.47
CA ALA A 93 41.74 26.93 -12.01
C ALA A 93 41.93 25.48 -11.54
N ALA A 94 40.95 24.92 -10.84
CA ALA A 94 40.93 23.53 -10.40
C ALA A 94 40.91 22.57 -11.60
N ALA A 95 40.07 22.83 -12.60
CA ALA A 95 40.04 22.08 -13.85
C ALA A 95 41.41 22.09 -14.55
N GLN A 96 42.08 23.24 -14.62
CA GLN A 96 43.44 23.33 -15.18
C GLN A 96 44.43 22.44 -14.41
N SER A 97 44.33 22.38 -13.08
CA SER A 97 45.19 21.50 -12.28
C SER A 97 44.95 20.01 -12.56
N LEU A 98 43.71 19.63 -12.92
CA LEU A 98 43.37 18.27 -13.33
C LEU A 98 43.89 17.95 -14.74
N VAL A 99 43.83 18.91 -15.68
CA VAL A 99 44.48 18.80 -16.99
C VAL A 99 45.98 18.56 -16.79
N ASP A 100 46.64 19.36 -15.95
CA ASP A 100 48.08 19.25 -15.67
C ASP A 100 48.42 17.91 -14.96
N ALA A 101 47.47 17.33 -14.24
CA ALA A 101 47.60 16.01 -13.61
C ALA A 101 47.39 14.84 -14.58
N ASN A 102 47.03 15.11 -15.84
CA ASN A 102 46.78 14.14 -16.91
C ASN A 102 45.66 13.14 -16.55
N VAL A 103 44.53 13.68 -16.08
CA VAL A 103 43.31 12.88 -15.85
C VAL A 103 42.66 12.47 -17.17
N VAL A 104 41.96 11.34 -17.19
CA VAL A 104 41.29 10.82 -18.40
C VAL A 104 39.89 11.40 -18.62
N ALA A 105 39.22 11.79 -17.53
CA ALA A 105 37.95 12.49 -17.49
C ALA A 105 37.77 13.10 -16.10
N VAL A 106 36.77 13.98 -15.94
CA VAL A 106 36.46 14.64 -14.67
C VAL A 106 35.03 14.36 -14.24
N ALA A 107 34.84 13.93 -13.00
CA ALA A 107 33.55 13.97 -12.33
C ALA A 107 33.41 15.31 -11.56
N GLY A 108 32.26 15.96 -11.69
CA GLY A 108 31.99 17.29 -11.13
C GLY A 108 31.83 18.35 -12.22
N ALA A 109 31.75 19.63 -11.88
CA ALA A 109 31.66 20.17 -10.53
C ALA A 109 30.23 20.03 -9.99
N ALA A 110 30.03 20.31 -8.70
CA ALA A 110 28.70 20.33 -8.09
C ALA A 110 27.86 21.53 -8.59
N CYS A 111 28.43 22.73 -8.57
CA CYS A 111 27.72 23.97 -8.86
C CYS A 111 27.74 24.32 -10.35
N SER A 112 26.60 24.78 -10.89
CA SER A 112 26.44 25.06 -12.32
C SER A 112 27.48 26.03 -12.87
N GLY A 113 27.74 27.16 -12.20
CA GLY A 113 28.74 28.14 -12.65
C GLY A 113 30.18 27.60 -12.63
N ALA A 114 30.52 26.81 -11.62
CA ALA A 114 31.81 26.11 -11.56
C ALA A 114 31.93 25.07 -12.69
N SER A 115 30.85 24.34 -12.99
CA SER A 115 30.80 23.37 -14.08
C SER A 115 30.98 24.01 -15.45
N MET A 116 30.30 25.13 -15.70
CA MET A 116 30.45 25.89 -16.95
C MET A 116 31.89 26.34 -17.17
N ALA A 117 32.52 26.90 -16.14
CA ALA A 117 33.88 27.41 -16.23
C ALA A 117 34.93 26.29 -16.32
N ALA A 118 34.73 25.17 -15.61
CA ALA A 118 35.58 24.00 -15.70
C ALA A 118 35.46 23.31 -17.08
N ASN A 119 34.26 23.16 -17.64
CA ASN A 119 34.08 22.59 -18.98
C ASN A 119 34.81 23.40 -20.06
N ALA A 120 34.82 24.73 -19.97
CA ALA A 120 35.58 25.56 -20.91
C ALA A 120 37.09 25.26 -20.93
N VAL A 121 37.66 24.86 -19.79
CA VAL A 121 39.07 24.43 -19.68
C VAL A 121 39.25 22.99 -20.14
N LEU A 122 38.39 22.08 -19.70
CA LEU A 122 38.49 20.64 -19.95
C LEU A 122 38.23 20.29 -21.42
N SER A 123 37.18 20.85 -22.03
CA SER A 123 36.86 20.62 -23.44
C SER A 123 37.95 21.17 -24.38
N ALA A 124 38.58 22.30 -24.03
CA ALA A 124 39.73 22.82 -24.77
C ALA A 124 40.95 21.87 -24.71
N ALA A 125 41.04 21.04 -23.67
CA ALA A 125 42.04 19.97 -23.52
C ALA A 125 41.57 18.61 -24.08
N GLY A 126 40.33 18.49 -24.56
CA GLY A 126 39.73 17.24 -25.02
C GLY A 126 39.43 16.24 -23.90
N ILE A 127 39.16 16.73 -22.68
CA ILE A 127 38.85 15.91 -21.50
C ILE A 127 37.35 16.01 -21.22
N PRO A 128 36.58 14.91 -21.30
CA PRO A 128 35.15 14.93 -21.01
C PRO A 128 34.86 15.08 -19.52
N MET A 129 33.65 15.55 -19.21
CA MET A 129 33.23 15.91 -17.86
C MET A 129 31.83 15.34 -17.56
N ILE A 130 31.66 14.69 -16.41
CA ILE A 130 30.34 14.23 -15.92
C ILE A 130 30.02 14.97 -14.62
N SER A 131 29.11 15.94 -14.66
CA SER A 131 28.64 16.59 -13.43
C SER A 131 27.70 15.66 -12.64
N TYR A 132 27.89 15.67 -11.32
CA TYR A 132 27.07 14.91 -10.39
C TYR A 132 25.99 15.76 -9.68
N ALA A 133 25.95 17.09 -9.88
CA ALA A 133 24.95 17.95 -9.22
C ALA A 133 24.57 19.24 -9.97
N SER A 134 25.15 19.56 -11.14
CA SER A 134 24.84 20.81 -11.85
C SER A 134 23.58 20.70 -12.72
N THR A 135 22.53 21.44 -12.34
CA THR A 135 21.18 21.29 -12.92
C THR A 135 20.80 22.37 -13.93
N ASN A 136 21.54 23.48 -14.04
CA ASN A 136 21.17 24.62 -14.90
C ASN A 136 20.85 24.17 -16.34
N PRO A 137 19.74 24.64 -16.96
CA PRO A 137 19.33 24.24 -18.31
C PRO A 137 20.32 24.58 -19.43
N SER A 138 21.11 25.66 -19.32
CA SER A 138 22.04 26.06 -20.37
C SER A 138 23.18 25.07 -20.58
N LEU A 139 23.53 24.27 -19.56
CA LEU A 139 24.51 23.19 -19.67
C LEU A 139 24.11 22.11 -20.68
N SER A 140 22.82 22.04 -21.08
CA SER A 140 22.32 21.16 -22.13
C SER A 140 22.74 21.56 -23.55
N ASP A 141 23.29 22.76 -23.75
CA ASP A 141 23.79 23.19 -25.06
C ASP A 141 25.15 22.53 -25.35
N ALA A 142 25.12 21.40 -26.04
CA ALA A 142 26.31 20.65 -26.44
C ALA A 142 27.26 21.42 -27.40
N THR A 143 26.82 22.56 -27.97
CA THR A 143 27.71 23.44 -28.74
C THR A 143 28.49 24.37 -27.82
N ALA A 144 27.84 24.88 -26.78
CA ALA A 144 28.47 25.74 -25.78
C ALA A 144 29.32 24.94 -24.78
N TYR A 145 28.89 23.72 -24.45
CA TYR A 145 29.51 22.82 -23.49
C TYR A 145 29.78 21.44 -24.14
N PRO A 146 30.72 21.35 -25.10
CA PRO A 146 31.08 20.08 -25.70
C PRO A 146 31.65 19.12 -24.63
N ASP A 147 31.43 17.82 -24.84
CA ASP A 147 31.89 16.72 -23.99
C ASP A 147 31.44 16.83 -22.52
N PHE A 148 30.35 17.58 -22.27
CA PHE A 148 29.68 17.67 -20.98
C PHE A 148 28.58 16.62 -20.87
N PHE A 149 28.54 15.95 -19.72
CA PHE A 149 27.51 15.02 -19.32
C PHE A 149 27.05 15.34 -17.90
N ARG A 150 25.87 14.86 -17.52
CA ARG A 150 25.44 14.86 -16.11
C ARG A 150 24.55 13.68 -15.79
N VAL A 151 24.73 13.15 -14.59
CA VAL A 151 23.90 12.06 -14.02
C VAL A 151 22.79 12.60 -13.11
N VAL A 152 22.57 13.91 -13.13
CA VAL A 152 21.44 14.58 -12.50
C VAL A 152 20.54 15.19 -13.58
N PRO A 153 19.20 15.13 -13.44
CA PRO A 153 18.31 15.74 -14.42
C PRO A 153 18.45 17.27 -14.43
N SER A 154 18.09 17.88 -15.56
CA SER A 154 18.10 19.33 -15.73
C SER A 154 16.97 20.03 -14.96
N ASP A 155 17.20 21.28 -14.55
CA ASP A 155 16.12 22.18 -14.14
C ASP A 155 15.07 22.41 -15.25
N ALA A 156 15.40 22.15 -16.53
CA ALA A 156 14.40 22.14 -17.61
C ALA A 156 13.32 21.07 -17.40
N ILE A 157 13.60 20.05 -16.58
CA ILE A 157 12.67 19.01 -16.13
C ILE A 157 12.12 19.36 -14.75
N GLN A 158 12.96 19.91 -13.86
CA GLN A 158 12.54 20.28 -12.50
C GLN A 158 11.56 21.47 -12.45
N GLY A 159 11.71 22.47 -13.32
CA GLY A 159 10.82 23.62 -13.41
C GLY A 159 9.36 23.22 -13.58
N PRO A 160 9.04 22.36 -14.57
CA PRO A 160 7.72 21.74 -14.69
C PRO A 160 7.26 20.95 -13.47
N ALA A 161 8.14 20.20 -12.81
CA ALA A 161 7.81 19.46 -11.59
C ALA A 161 7.47 20.41 -10.42
N ALA A 162 8.25 21.48 -10.24
CA ALA A 162 8.05 22.52 -9.25
C ALA A 162 6.74 23.27 -9.47
N ALA A 163 6.44 23.66 -10.72
CA ALA A 163 5.17 24.28 -11.09
C ALA A 163 3.99 23.35 -10.79
N ALA A 164 4.09 22.07 -11.15
CA ALA A 164 3.04 21.09 -10.90
C ALA A 164 2.82 20.84 -9.39
N MET A 165 3.90 20.76 -8.59
CA MET A 165 3.83 20.65 -7.13
C MET A 165 3.09 21.85 -6.49
N MET A 166 3.38 23.06 -6.97
CA MET A 166 2.69 24.27 -6.51
C MET A 166 1.20 24.25 -6.85
N VAL A 167 0.84 23.89 -8.10
CA VAL A 167 -0.55 23.77 -8.54
C VAL A 167 -1.31 22.70 -7.76
N ASP A 168 -0.72 21.52 -7.57
CA ASP A 168 -1.31 20.41 -6.79
C ASP A 168 -1.58 20.82 -5.34
N SER A 169 -0.73 21.69 -4.79
CA SER A 169 -0.89 22.24 -3.44
C SER A 169 -1.89 23.40 -3.35
N GLY A 170 -2.45 23.84 -4.49
CA GLY A 170 -3.44 24.92 -4.56
C GLY A 170 -2.86 26.33 -4.67
N ALA A 171 -1.57 26.49 -4.98
CA ALA A 171 -0.98 27.80 -5.24
C ALA A 171 -1.52 28.38 -6.56
N THR A 172 -1.78 29.69 -6.56
CA THR A 172 -2.33 30.40 -7.72
C THR A 172 -1.53 31.63 -8.13
N ASN A 173 -0.71 32.19 -7.24
CA ASN A 173 0.03 33.43 -7.45
C ASN A 173 1.42 33.38 -6.77
N PRO A 174 2.33 32.51 -7.25
CA PRO A 174 3.61 32.25 -6.61
C PRO A 174 4.61 33.38 -6.79
N ALA A 175 5.38 33.68 -5.74
CA ALA A 175 6.65 34.38 -5.86
C ALA A 175 7.80 33.38 -6.07
N ILE A 176 8.78 33.75 -6.88
CA ILE A 176 10.06 33.04 -7.01
C ILE A 176 11.14 33.88 -6.34
N LEU A 177 11.69 33.40 -5.23
CA LEU A 177 12.83 34.00 -4.54
C LEU A 177 14.08 33.18 -4.86
N HIS A 178 15.06 33.77 -5.53
CA HIS A 178 16.19 33.00 -6.06
C HIS A 178 17.55 33.64 -5.82
N MET A 179 18.57 32.80 -5.67
CA MET A 179 19.96 33.27 -5.70
C MET A 179 20.29 33.86 -7.08
N THR A 180 21.08 34.93 -7.08
CA THR A 180 21.60 35.59 -8.30
C THR A 180 22.94 35.00 -8.75
N ASN A 181 22.96 33.67 -8.89
CA ASN A 181 24.06 32.92 -9.51
C ASN A 181 23.52 32.06 -10.67
N ASP A 182 24.40 31.31 -11.34
CA ASP A 182 24.01 30.51 -12.51
C ASP A 182 22.95 29.45 -12.16
N TYR A 183 23.09 28.75 -11.03
CA TYR A 183 22.07 27.78 -10.59
C TYR A 183 20.72 28.46 -10.30
N GLY A 184 20.72 29.45 -9.40
CA GLY A 184 19.50 30.07 -8.91
C GLY A 184 18.72 30.80 -10.00
N SER A 185 19.41 31.50 -10.89
CA SER A 185 18.77 32.22 -11.99
C SER A 185 18.22 31.25 -13.04
N GLY A 186 19.00 30.23 -13.42
CA GLY A 186 18.58 29.24 -14.42
C GLY A 186 17.37 28.43 -13.99
N PHE A 187 17.30 28.02 -12.71
CA PHE A 187 16.14 27.30 -12.20
C PHE A 187 14.93 28.24 -12.01
N ALA A 188 15.14 29.49 -11.57
CA ALA A 188 14.07 30.48 -11.50
C ALA A 188 13.45 30.79 -12.88
N ASP A 189 14.26 30.83 -13.95
CA ASP A 189 13.78 30.93 -15.33
C ASP A 189 12.96 29.70 -15.71
N ALA A 190 13.45 28.48 -15.42
CA ALA A 190 12.74 27.25 -15.75
C ALA A 190 11.38 27.11 -15.04
N ILE A 191 11.24 27.59 -13.80
CA ILE A 191 9.96 27.61 -13.08
C ILE A 191 9.01 28.64 -13.69
N GLU A 192 9.51 29.84 -13.98
CA GLU A 192 8.72 30.92 -14.61
C GLU A 192 8.19 30.49 -15.98
N ASP A 193 9.03 29.86 -16.81
CA ASP A 193 8.64 29.33 -18.12
C ASP A 193 7.61 28.19 -18.03
N ALA A 194 7.64 27.40 -16.96
CA ALA A 194 6.71 26.29 -16.73
C ALA A 194 5.37 26.75 -16.12
N TRP A 195 5.33 27.93 -15.50
CA TRP A 195 4.13 28.45 -14.85
C TRP A 195 3.10 28.90 -15.89
N THR A 196 1.84 28.49 -15.73
CA THR A 196 0.77 28.92 -16.64
C THR A 196 0.22 30.27 -16.21
N GLY A 197 0.74 31.34 -16.81
CA GLY A 197 0.38 32.73 -16.52
C GLY A 197 1.58 33.52 -16.02
N ASP A 198 1.33 34.69 -15.43
CA ASP A 198 2.39 35.49 -14.81
C ASP A 198 2.63 35.00 -13.37
N VAL A 199 3.89 34.92 -12.96
CA VAL A 199 4.24 34.76 -11.54
C VAL A 199 3.99 36.08 -10.80
N CYS A 200 3.71 36.01 -9.49
CA CYS A 200 3.43 37.19 -8.67
C CYS A 200 4.61 38.16 -8.63
N ALA A 201 5.80 37.60 -8.37
CA ALA A 201 7.06 38.32 -8.27
C ALA A 201 8.22 37.36 -8.50
N LYS A 202 9.28 37.86 -9.13
CA LYS A 202 10.55 37.16 -9.27
C LYS A 202 11.65 38.04 -8.70
N ILE A 203 12.21 37.62 -7.58
CA ILE A 203 13.10 38.46 -6.76
C ILE A 203 14.42 37.72 -6.57
N GLY A 204 15.51 38.37 -6.97
CA GLY A 204 16.86 37.87 -6.80
C GLY A 204 17.49 38.36 -5.50
N TYR A 205 18.25 37.50 -4.82
CA TYR A 205 19.13 37.88 -3.71
C TYR A 205 20.58 37.47 -3.99
N ALA A 206 21.55 38.16 -3.39
CA ALA A 206 22.96 37.86 -3.58
C ALA A 206 23.35 36.57 -2.83
N GLU A 207 24.19 35.72 -3.43
CA GLU A 207 24.70 34.50 -2.76
C GLU A 207 25.49 34.79 -1.47
N THR A 208 26.01 36.01 -1.33
CA THR A 208 26.69 36.46 -0.10
C THR A 208 25.74 37.17 0.88
N ALA A 209 24.43 37.13 0.64
CA ALA A 209 23.46 37.81 1.50
C ALA A 209 23.44 37.16 2.88
N THR A 210 23.45 38.01 3.92
CA THR A 210 23.30 37.56 5.32
C THR A 210 21.90 37.84 5.87
N SER A 211 21.01 38.34 5.02
CA SER A 211 19.59 38.62 5.31
C SER A 211 18.84 38.77 3.99
N VAL A 212 17.58 38.34 3.99
CA VAL A 212 16.62 38.48 2.87
C VAL A 212 15.38 39.27 3.29
N ALA A 213 15.47 40.07 4.36
CA ALA A 213 14.33 40.77 4.94
C ALA A 213 13.63 41.69 3.93
N SER A 214 14.40 42.41 3.11
CA SER A 214 13.87 43.29 2.06
C SER A 214 13.12 42.54 0.97
N GLU A 215 13.63 41.38 0.57
CA GLU A 215 13.07 40.52 -0.47
C GLU A 215 11.77 39.90 0.03
N VAL A 216 11.76 39.39 1.25
CA VAL A 216 10.59 38.83 1.92
C VAL A 216 9.50 39.90 2.11
N THR A 217 9.85 41.13 2.51
CA THR A 217 8.89 42.24 2.57
C THR A 217 8.31 42.58 1.20
N GLN A 218 9.11 42.58 0.13
CA GLN A 218 8.61 42.82 -1.23
C GLN A 218 7.59 41.76 -1.67
N ILE A 219 7.80 40.50 -1.31
CA ILE A 219 6.84 39.41 -1.59
C ILE A 219 5.52 39.65 -0.84
N ALA A 220 5.61 40.01 0.44
CA ALA A 220 4.43 40.30 1.25
C ALA A 220 3.65 41.50 0.70
N ASP A 221 4.34 42.59 0.33
CA ASP A 221 3.75 43.80 -0.24
C ASP A 221 3.10 43.54 -1.62
N ALA A 222 3.63 42.59 -2.39
CA ALA A 222 3.06 42.15 -3.66
C ALA A 222 1.79 41.28 -3.50
N GLY A 223 1.54 40.74 -2.30
CA GLY A 223 0.37 39.91 -2.02
C GLY A 223 0.42 38.52 -2.67
N CYS A 224 1.61 37.93 -2.79
CA CYS A 224 1.80 36.58 -3.31
C CYS A 224 1.22 35.54 -2.33
N ASP A 225 0.60 34.48 -2.85
CA ASP A 225 -0.03 33.42 -2.02
C ASP A 225 0.93 32.28 -1.66
N SER A 226 2.06 32.20 -2.37
CA SER A 226 3.11 31.23 -2.13
C SER A 226 4.50 31.75 -2.46
N ILE A 227 5.52 31.08 -1.94
CA ILE A 227 6.94 31.38 -2.16
C ILE A 227 7.64 30.11 -2.60
N PHE A 228 8.22 30.11 -3.80
CA PHE A 228 9.18 29.12 -4.23
C PHE A 228 10.60 29.65 -4.01
N MET A 229 11.35 28.98 -3.16
CA MET A 229 12.73 29.32 -2.83
C MET A 229 13.68 28.54 -3.71
N VAL A 230 14.52 29.22 -4.49
CA VAL A 230 15.63 28.61 -5.22
C VAL A 230 16.91 28.93 -4.47
N SER A 231 17.29 28.02 -3.57
CA SER A 231 18.32 28.26 -2.56
C SER A 231 19.10 26.98 -2.23
N TYR A 232 20.20 27.11 -1.52
CA TYR A 232 20.84 25.99 -0.80
C TYR A 232 20.26 25.86 0.62
N VAL A 233 20.70 24.83 1.36
CA VAL A 233 20.18 24.49 2.70
C VAL A 233 20.24 25.67 3.68
N THR A 234 21.43 26.29 3.84
CA THR A 234 21.62 27.40 4.80
C THR A 234 20.76 28.62 4.44
N ASP A 235 20.68 28.95 3.16
CA ASP A 235 19.84 30.03 2.65
C ASP A 235 18.35 29.75 2.83
N ALA A 236 17.90 28.51 2.60
CA ALA A 236 16.52 28.10 2.86
C ALA A 236 16.16 28.30 4.33
N ALA A 237 17.03 27.87 5.25
CA ALA A 237 16.85 28.09 6.68
C ALA A 237 16.75 29.59 7.02
N MET A 238 17.60 30.44 6.42
CA MET A 238 17.51 31.89 6.58
C MET A 238 16.18 32.46 6.07
N ILE A 239 15.73 32.05 4.87
CA ILE A 239 14.49 32.52 4.26
C ILE A 239 13.28 32.11 5.10
N LEU A 240 13.19 30.83 5.51
CA LEU A 240 12.09 30.31 6.32
C LEU A 240 11.96 31.07 7.65
N ASN A 241 13.08 31.31 8.32
CA ASN A 241 13.10 32.10 9.56
C ASN A 241 12.66 33.54 9.33
N GLU A 242 13.08 34.16 8.23
CA GLU A 242 12.68 35.52 7.89
C GLU A 242 11.17 35.61 7.59
N VAL A 243 10.64 34.70 6.78
CA VAL A 243 9.20 34.58 6.47
C VAL A 243 8.38 34.41 7.75
N ALA A 244 8.79 33.51 8.64
CA ALA A 244 8.15 33.30 9.93
C ALA A 244 8.21 34.55 10.81
N SER A 245 9.36 35.23 10.87
CA SER A 245 9.54 36.44 11.67
C SER A 245 8.65 37.61 11.23
N GLN A 246 8.34 37.68 9.92
CA GLN A 246 7.46 38.68 9.33
C GLN A 246 5.97 38.28 9.38
N ASN A 247 5.64 37.09 9.92
CA ASN A 247 4.28 36.53 9.99
C ASN A 247 3.59 36.44 8.61
N ILE A 248 4.34 36.06 7.58
CA ILE A 248 3.80 35.91 6.24
C ILE A 248 3.08 34.57 6.13
N SER A 249 1.80 34.63 5.78
CA SER A 249 0.96 33.45 5.56
C SER A 249 0.98 33.07 4.08
N ALA A 250 2.08 32.48 3.61
CA ALA A 250 2.22 31.98 2.25
C ALA A 250 2.53 30.48 2.27
N MET A 251 2.09 29.75 1.24
CA MET A 251 2.55 28.37 1.05
C MET A 251 4.04 28.36 0.69
N LEU A 252 4.79 27.43 1.25
CA LEU A 252 6.25 27.40 1.12
C LEU A 252 6.68 26.22 0.26
N PHE A 253 7.49 26.52 -0.75
CA PHE A 253 8.00 25.55 -1.71
C PHE A 253 9.50 25.76 -1.94
N SER A 254 10.20 24.70 -2.31
CA SER A 254 11.59 24.81 -2.77
C SER A 254 11.98 23.69 -3.75
N GLY A 255 13.21 23.80 -4.22
CA GLY A 255 13.87 22.83 -5.07
C GLY A 255 14.56 21.70 -4.32
N ASP A 256 15.44 21.05 -5.05
CA ASP A 256 16.34 19.98 -4.63
C ASP A 256 17.46 20.49 -3.69
N GLY A 257 17.83 21.77 -3.79
CA GLY A 257 18.87 22.39 -2.97
C GLY A 257 18.72 22.17 -1.46
N PRO A 258 17.55 22.48 -0.85
CA PRO A 258 17.31 22.21 0.56
C PRO A 258 16.68 20.84 0.84
N ALA A 259 16.51 19.97 -0.16
CA ALA A 259 15.83 18.69 0.03
C ALA A 259 16.67 17.72 0.87
N GLY A 260 16.08 17.25 1.98
CA GLY A 260 16.69 16.28 2.90
C GLY A 260 16.69 16.74 4.36
N GLU A 261 17.10 15.84 5.27
CA GLU A 261 17.14 16.11 6.71
C GLU A 261 18.12 17.22 7.09
N GLY A 262 19.09 17.55 6.23
CA GLY A 262 20.08 18.61 6.46
C GLY A 262 19.46 19.97 6.78
N LEU A 263 18.30 20.29 6.19
CA LEU A 263 17.58 21.53 6.50
C LEU A 263 17.15 21.61 7.97
N LEU A 264 16.67 20.51 8.54
CA LEU A 264 16.25 20.46 9.95
C LEU A 264 17.43 20.61 10.90
N VAL A 265 18.64 20.25 10.46
CA VAL A 265 19.87 20.46 11.24
C VAL A 265 20.24 21.95 11.31
N GLU A 266 19.99 22.71 10.24
CA GLU A 266 20.27 24.15 10.17
C GLU A 266 19.22 25.00 10.90
N LEU A 267 18.00 24.47 11.09
CA LEU A 267 16.91 25.18 11.76
C LEU A 267 17.08 25.16 13.29
N SER A 268 16.80 26.31 13.91
CA SER A 268 16.70 26.40 15.37
C SER A 268 15.32 25.99 15.91
N ASP A 269 14.31 25.99 15.05
CA ASP A 269 12.91 25.70 15.32
C ASP A 269 12.29 25.00 14.08
N ASP A 270 12.04 23.70 14.17
CA ASP A 270 11.56 22.90 13.04
C ASP A 270 10.16 23.31 12.54
N ILE A 271 9.36 23.99 13.38
CA ILE A 271 8.01 24.46 13.01
C ILE A 271 8.06 25.37 11.78
N VAL A 272 9.12 26.15 11.58
CA VAL A 272 9.20 27.10 10.46
C VAL A 272 9.28 26.41 9.10
N ALA A 273 9.67 25.13 9.05
CA ALA A 273 9.64 24.31 7.85
C ALA A 273 8.35 23.50 7.72
N SER A 274 7.45 23.51 8.71
CA SER A 274 6.23 22.70 8.66
C SER A 274 5.37 23.07 7.44
N ASN A 275 5.01 22.06 6.65
CA ASN A 275 4.34 22.14 5.34
C ASN A 275 5.19 22.72 4.18
N LEU A 276 6.49 22.93 4.36
CA LEU A 276 7.40 23.15 3.22
C LEU A 276 7.38 21.91 2.34
N LYS A 277 7.13 22.11 1.04
CA LYS A 277 7.26 21.05 0.03
C LYS A 277 8.46 21.31 -0.89
N VAL A 278 9.21 20.27 -1.19
CA VAL A 278 10.42 20.36 -2.02
C VAL A 278 10.42 19.29 -3.10
N THR A 279 10.98 19.61 -4.27
CA THR A 279 11.26 18.62 -5.32
C THR A 279 12.64 18.01 -5.12
N ALA A 280 12.79 16.69 -5.18
CA ALA A 280 14.09 16.01 -5.16
C ALA A 280 14.25 15.10 -6.38
N PRO A 281 15.44 14.99 -7.02
CA PRO A 281 15.62 14.09 -8.15
C PRO A 281 15.23 12.65 -7.78
N ARG A 282 14.33 12.06 -8.55
CA ARG A 282 13.83 10.70 -8.29
C ARG A 282 14.75 9.66 -8.90
N ALA A 283 15.21 8.72 -8.08
CA ALA A 283 16.00 7.58 -8.57
C ALA A 283 15.14 6.59 -9.38
N GLY A 284 13.87 6.43 -9.00
CA GLY A 284 12.93 5.44 -9.55
C GLY A 284 13.27 4.02 -9.12
N SER A 285 14.51 3.58 -9.36
CA SER A 285 15.09 2.33 -8.85
C SER A 285 16.58 2.55 -8.60
N SER A 286 17.08 2.11 -7.44
CA SER A 286 18.51 2.09 -7.15
C SER A 286 19.10 0.70 -7.40
N PHE A 287 20.37 0.66 -7.81
CA PHE A 287 21.09 -0.57 -8.16
C PHE A 287 22.38 -0.71 -7.36
N GLY A 288 22.79 -1.95 -7.10
CA GLY A 288 23.97 -2.26 -6.28
C GLY A 288 23.72 -2.10 -4.78
N ASP A 289 24.81 -1.99 -4.01
CA ASP A 289 24.77 -1.94 -2.54
C ASP A 289 25.28 -0.61 -1.95
N PHE A 290 25.71 0.33 -2.81
CA PHE A 290 26.39 1.55 -2.35
C PHE A 290 25.49 2.43 -1.49
N GLU A 291 24.21 2.54 -1.84
CA GLU A 291 23.23 3.29 -1.05
C GLU A 291 23.15 2.79 0.40
N ALA A 292 23.05 1.47 0.59
CA ALA A 292 23.04 0.85 1.91
C ALA A 292 24.38 1.04 2.66
N ARG A 293 25.52 1.01 1.95
CA ARG A 293 26.83 1.30 2.54
C ARG A 293 26.96 2.75 3.00
N TYR A 294 26.44 3.70 2.23
CA TYR A 294 26.41 5.11 2.60
C TYR A 294 25.52 5.35 3.83
N ASP A 295 24.31 4.80 3.83
CA ASP A 295 23.39 4.91 4.97
C ASP A 295 24.02 4.34 6.25
N ALA A 296 24.76 3.23 6.14
CA ALA A 296 25.51 2.65 7.25
C ALA A 296 26.71 3.51 7.71
N ALA A 297 27.30 4.32 6.83
CA ALA A 297 28.43 5.17 7.16
C ALA A 297 28.04 6.40 7.99
N GLY A 298 26.77 6.84 7.91
CA GLY A 298 26.24 7.96 8.70
C GLY A 298 26.96 9.29 8.44
N ILE A 299 27.45 9.49 7.22
CA ILE A 299 28.12 10.74 6.81
C ILE A 299 27.03 11.76 6.49
N PRO A 300 26.98 12.93 7.17
CA PRO A 300 25.99 13.95 6.86
C PRO A 300 26.33 14.62 5.52
N SER A 301 25.44 14.52 4.56
CA SER A 301 25.50 15.19 3.25
C SER A 301 24.17 15.00 2.52
N ILE A 302 23.93 15.75 1.45
CA ILE A 302 22.81 15.52 0.52
C ILE A 302 22.98 14.14 -0.16
N LYS A 303 22.28 13.13 0.39
CA LYS A 303 22.38 11.72 -0.02
C LYS A 303 22.35 11.52 -1.54
N GLN A 304 21.40 12.14 -2.23
CA GLN A 304 21.25 11.99 -3.68
C GLN A 304 22.53 12.37 -4.43
N TYR A 305 23.21 13.44 -4.02
CA TYR A 305 24.43 13.92 -4.66
C TYR A 305 25.67 13.10 -4.30
N VAL A 306 25.63 12.35 -3.19
CA VAL A 306 26.63 11.32 -2.90
C VAL A 306 26.48 10.12 -3.84
N LEU A 307 25.26 9.67 -4.09
CA LEU A 307 24.97 8.56 -5.00
C LEU A 307 25.36 8.92 -6.45
N THR A 308 25.06 10.13 -6.91
CA THR A 308 25.44 10.58 -8.25
C THR A 308 26.95 10.84 -8.37
N SER A 309 27.64 11.24 -7.29
CA SER A 309 29.11 11.32 -7.26
C SER A 309 29.74 9.95 -7.49
N TYR A 310 29.20 8.92 -6.83
CA TYR A 310 29.61 7.53 -7.03
C TYR A 310 29.37 7.06 -8.47
N ASP A 311 28.20 7.34 -9.02
CA ASP A 311 27.86 6.93 -10.39
C ASP A 311 28.71 7.63 -11.45
N ALA A 312 28.95 8.95 -11.32
CA ALA A 312 29.78 9.71 -12.26
C ALA A 312 31.21 9.13 -12.35
N VAL A 313 31.84 8.84 -11.21
CA VAL A 313 33.18 8.24 -11.17
C VAL A 313 33.16 6.80 -11.70
N SER A 314 32.13 6.02 -11.35
CA SER A 314 31.96 4.65 -11.82
C SER A 314 31.81 4.58 -13.34
N ILE A 315 31.04 5.48 -13.94
CA ILE A 315 30.87 5.59 -15.39
C ILE A 315 32.21 5.92 -16.05
N ILE A 316 32.98 6.88 -15.53
CA ILE A 316 34.31 7.22 -16.07
C ILE A 316 35.25 6.01 -16.06
N GLY A 317 35.33 5.30 -14.93
CA GLY A 317 36.19 4.11 -14.82
C GLY A 317 35.80 2.99 -15.78
N LYS A 318 34.50 2.72 -15.89
CA LYS A 318 33.95 1.73 -16.84
C LYS A 318 34.16 2.16 -18.30
N ALA A 319 34.07 3.45 -18.60
CA ALA A 319 34.30 4.01 -19.94
C ALA A 319 35.75 3.82 -20.38
N TYR A 320 36.71 4.09 -19.49
CA TYR A 320 38.13 3.86 -19.77
C TYR A 320 38.43 2.40 -20.17
N ASN A 321 37.76 1.45 -19.52
CA ASN A 321 37.91 0.03 -19.82
C ASN A 321 37.23 -0.42 -21.13
N THR A 322 36.35 0.42 -21.69
CA THR A 322 35.69 0.15 -22.96
C THR A 322 36.58 0.57 -24.12
N ASP A 323 36.94 1.85 -24.18
CA ASP A 323 37.94 2.40 -25.10
C ASP A 323 38.52 3.70 -24.52
N SER A 324 39.79 3.65 -24.12
CA SER A 324 40.50 4.79 -23.53
C SER A 324 41.01 5.81 -24.56
N ALA A 325 40.91 5.52 -25.86
CA ALA A 325 41.32 6.46 -26.90
C ALA A 325 40.26 7.53 -27.19
N ASP A 326 38.99 7.24 -26.88
CA ASP A 326 37.85 8.14 -27.10
C ASP A 326 36.92 8.10 -25.87
N MET A 327 37.29 8.86 -24.84
CA MET A 327 36.56 8.86 -23.57
C MET A 327 35.14 9.45 -23.70
N ASP A 328 34.90 10.42 -24.60
CA ASP A 328 33.54 10.96 -24.83
C ASP A 328 32.60 9.87 -25.36
N ALA A 329 33.02 9.18 -26.42
CA ALA A 329 32.24 8.10 -27.01
C ALA A 329 32.03 6.95 -26.00
N SER A 330 33.07 6.60 -25.23
CA SER A 330 33.00 5.55 -24.21
C SER A 330 32.07 5.92 -23.04
N ILE A 331 32.10 7.16 -22.55
CA ILE A 331 31.20 7.63 -21.49
C ILE A 331 29.75 7.54 -21.98
N ARG A 332 29.48 7.98 -23.20
CA ARG A 332 28.14 7.89 -23.81
C ARG A 332 27.66 6.44 -23.94
N ALA A 333 28.54 5.54 -24.37
CA ALA A 333 28.24 4.13 -24.50
C ALA A 333 27.93 3.47 -23.15
N VAL A 334 28.77 3.69 -22.13
CA VAL A 334 28.57 3.15 -20.78
C VAL A 334 27.33 3.74 -20.12
N GLY A 335 27.08 5.03 -20.30
CA GLY A 335 25.93 5.72 -19.74
C GLY A 335 24.61 5.46 -20.48
N THR A 336 24.53 4.44 -21.34
CA THR A 336 23.27 3.99 -21.95
C THR A 336 22.71 2.82 -21.15
N ALA A 337 21.54 2.99 -20.54
CA ALA A 337 20.92 2.04 -19.61
C ALA A 337 21.87 1.62 -18.46
N TYR A 338 22.63 2.58 -17.93
CA TYR A 338 23.53 2.37 -16.82
C TYR A 338 22.74 2.20 -15.52
N GLU A 339 22.82 1.02 -14.91
CA GLU A 339 22.26 0.71 -13.60
C GLU A 339 23.17 1.29 -12.50
N GLY A 340 22.80 2.46 -11.98
CA GLY A 340 23.56 3.22 -10.98
C GLY A 340 22.95 3.20 -9.59
N ALA A 341 23.75 3.60 -8.59
CA ALA A 341 23.29 3.76 -7.22
C ALA A 341 22.21 4.86 -7.10
N SER A 342 22.26 5.88 -7.96
CA SER A 342 21.33 7.01 -7.99
C SER A 342 20.17 6.85 -8.98
N GLY A 343 20.10 5.75 -9.73
CA GLY A 343 19.06 5.55 -10.74
C GLY A 343 19.53 4.78 -11.97
N LEU A 344 18.58 4.56 -12.89
CA LEU A 344 18.88 4.12 -14.26
C LEU A 344 19.21 5.35 -15.12
N HIS A 345 20.42 5.39 -15.67
CA HIS A 345 20.91 6.52 -16.48
C HIS A 345 20.95 6.18 -17.96
N THR A 346 20.46 7.09 -18.79
CA THR A 346 20.62 7.05 -20.25
C THR A 346 20.98 8.45 -20.74
N PHE A 347 22.23 8.62 -21.18
CA PHE A 347 22.66 9.91 -21.72
C PHE A 347 21.95 10.23 -23.04
N LEU A 348 21.33 11.39 -23.08
CA LEU A 348 20.75 11.99 -24.27
C LEU A 348 21.86 12.54 -25.18
N ALA A 349 21.47 12.97 -26.39
CA ALA A 349 22.41 13.61 -27.31
C ALA A 349 23.07 14.87 -26.72
N SER A 350 22.37 15.60 -25.83
CA SER A 350 22.91 16.75 -25.09
C SER A 350 23.93 16.38 -24.00
N GLY A 351 24.05 15.10 -23.62
CA GLY A 351 24.81 14.66 -22.45
C GLY A 351 24.00 14.64 -21.14
N ASP A 352 22.75 15.11 -21.18
CA ASP A 352 21.82 15.04 -20.04
C ASP A 352 21.30 13.62 -19.79
N VAL A 353 20.69 13.41 -18.63
CA VAL A 353 19.79 12.29 -18.37
C VAL A 353 18.34 12.77 -18.33
N GLY A 354 17.42 11.93 -18.83
CA GLY A 354 15.98 12.20 -18.75
C GLY A 354 15.39 12.09 -17.34
N GLY A 355 16.07 11.38 -16.43
CA GLY A 355 15.61 11.13 -15.06
C GLY A 355 14.37 10.25 -14.96
N ALA A 356 13.99 9.88 -13.73
CA ALA A 356 12.75 9.14 -13.44
C ALA A 356 11.61 10.05 -12.92
N GLY A 357 11.78 11.36 -13.07
CA GLY A 357 10.92 12.39 -12.46
C GLY A 357 11.53 13.02 -11.21
N TYR A 358 10.67 13.58 -10.37
CA TYR A 358 11.06 14.21 -9.10
C TYR A 358 10.17 13.71 -7.98
N ASP A 359 10.75 13.30 -6.86
CA ASP A 359 9.99 13.07 -5.63
C ASP A 359 9.55 14.42 -5.06
N ILE A 360 8.35 14.46 -4.49
CA ILE A 360 7.80 15.63 -3.79
C ILE A 360 7.80 15.26 -2.31
N CYS A 361 8.62 15.99 -1.56
CA CYS A 361 8.88 15.71 -0.16
C CYS A 361 8.36 16.84 0.70
N THR A 362 7.74 16.49 1.82
CA THR A 362 7.10 17.41 2.75
C THR A 362 7.82 17.38 4.08
N TYR A 363 8.04 18.55 4.67
CA TYR A 363 8.48 18.69 6.05
C TYR A 363 7.26 18.80 6.97
N THR A 364 7.25 18.05 8.07
CA THR A 364 6.20 18.10 9.09
C THR A 364 6.81 18.26 10.47
N ALA A 365 6.25 19.14 11.29
CA ALA A 365 6.67 19.34 12.68
C ALA A 365 5.45 19.76 13.51
N THR A 366 5.35 19.25 14.74
CA THR A 366 4.34 19.65 15.74
C THR A 366 4.93 20.46 16.89
N ASP A 367 6.25 20.39 17.07
CA ASP A 367 7.05 21.22 17.97
C ASP A 367 8.40 21.64 17.35
N ALA A 368 9.18 22.41 18.09
CA ALA A 368 10.43 22.99 17.59
C ALA A 368 11.57 21.98 17.35
N THR A 369 11.36 20.69 17.63
CA THR A 369 12.42 19.67 17.67
C THR A 369 12.02 18.30 17.09
N ASP A 370 10.79 18.17 16.59
CA ASP A 370 10.22 16.93 16.06
C ASP A 370 10.07 16.96 14.53
N GLY A 371 10.86 17.78 13.84
CA GLY A 371 10.84 17.86 12.39
C GLY A 371 11.07 16.50 11.72
N GLU A 372 10.20 16.17 10.78
CA GLU A 372 10.29 15.01 9.91
C GLU A 372 10.35 15.46 8.45
N TYR A 373 11.07 14.68 7.63
CA TYR A 373 11.19 14.86 6.18
C TYR A 373 10.75 13.58 5.48
N ALA A 374 9.68 13.64 4.68
CA ALA A 374 9.13 12.46 4.01
C ALA A 374 8.74 12.75 2.56
N CYS A 375 9.13 11.87 1.64
CA CYS A 375 8.72 11.92 0.24
C CYS A 375 7.46 11.09 0.03
N ASN A 376 6.31 11.78 -0.03
CA ASN A 376 4.98 11.17 -0.03
C ASN A 376 4.24 11.31 -1.36
N ALA A 377 4.81 12.04 -2.32
CA ALA A 377 4.33 12.10 -3.69
C ALA A 377 5.52 12.12 -4.65
N TYR A 378 5.27 11.98 -5.95
CA TYR A 378 6.26 12.17 -6.98
C TYR A 378 5.62 12.76 -8.23
N TRP A 379 6.43 13.38 -9.06
CA TRP A 379 6.06 13.90 -10.35
C TRP A 379 6.76 13.13 -11.46
N THR A 380 6.04 12.77 -12.52
CA THR A 380 6.63 12.33 -13.78
C THR A 380 6.14 13.22 -14.92
N VAL A 381 6.92 13.27 -16.01
CA VAL A 381 6.52 13.96 -17.24
C VAL A 381 5.20 13.38 -17.80
N ALA A 382 4.96 12.08 -17.60
CA ALA A 382 3.80 11.38 -18.15
C ALA A 382 2.52 11.60 -17.33
N ASP A 383 2.62 11.54 -16.00
CA ASP A 383 1.48 11.41 -15.10
C ASP A 383 1.23 12.67 -14.26
N GLY A 384 2.15 13.65 -14.28
CA GLY A 384 2.10 14.79 -13.37
C GLY A 384 2.36 14.37 -11.93
N VAL A 385 1.80 15.11 -10.97
CA VAL A 385 1.91 14.80 -9.53
C VAL A 385 1.06 13.58 -9.20
N THR A 386 1.67 12.60 -8.57
CA THR A 386 1.06 11.34 -8.12
C THR A 386 1.43 11.08 -6.67
N THR A 387 0.41 10.82 -5.85
CA THR A 387 0.58 10.34 -4.47
C THR A 387 0.38 8.82 -4.48
N PRO A 388 1.41 8.01 -4.18
CA PRO A 388 1.24 6.58 -3.99
C PRO A 388 0.15 6.29 -2.96
N LYS A 389 -0.74 5.35 -3.26
CA LYS A 389 -1.72 4.88 -2.28
C LYS A 389 -1.15 3.73 -1.46
N THR A 390 -1.43 3.74 -0.17
CA THR A 390 -1.17 2.62 0.72
C THR A 390 -2.16 1.50 0.41
N VAL A 391 -1.65 0.38 -0.09
CA VAL A 391 -2.46 -0.79 -0.43
C VAL A 391 -2.84 -1.56 0.84
N ILE A 392 -4.14 -1.71 1.08
CA ILE A 392 -4.73 -2.44 2.21
C ILE A 392 -5.40 -3.71 1.70
N LYS A 393 -4.87 -4.88 2.07
CA LYS A 393 -5.37 -6.18 1.60
C LYS A 393 -6.35 -6.79 2.60
N LEU A 394 -7.54 -7.12 2.13
CA LEU A 394 -8.59 -7.81 2.90
C LEU A 394 -8.74 -9.24 2.37
N GLY A 395 -8.71 -10.23 3.25
CA GLY A 395 -8.90 -11.63 2.86
C GLY A 395 -10.38 -11.97 2.71
N PHE A 396 -10.72 -12.82 1.75
CA PHE A 396 -12.06 -13.38 1.61
C PHE A 396 -12.01 -14.88 1.35
N MET A 397 -12.64 -15.67 2.21
CA MET A 397 -12.71 -17.13 2.07
C MET A 397 -14.07 -17.53 1.49
N ASN A 398 -14.08 -17.81 0.19
CA ASN A 398 -15.27 -18.17 -0.57
C ASN A 398 -15.29 -19.69 -0.82
N PRO A 399 -16.40 -20.42 -0.71
CA PRO A 399 -16.47 -21.83 -1.14
C PRO A 399 -16.57 -21.95 -2.66
N LEU A 400 -15.49 -21.65 -3.40
CA LEU A 400 -15.45 -21.75 -4.86
C LEU A 400 -15.62 -23.20 -5.36
N THR A 401 -15.26 -24.16 -4.51
CA THR A 401 -15.55 -25.58 -4.68
C THR A 401 -16.33 -26.16 -3.50
N GLY A 402 -16.81 -27.39 -3.65
CA GLY A 402 -17.58 -28.07 -2.61
C GLY A 402 -19.10 -27.82 -2.72
N PRO A 403 -19.86 -28.14 -1.67
CA PRO A 403 -21.34 -28.17 -1.70
C PRO A 403 -22.00 -26.80 -1.89
N LEU A 404 -21.29 -25.69 -1.64
CA LEU A 404 -21.80 -24.32 -1.81
C LEU A 404 -21.26 -23.60 -3.06
N ALA A 405 -20.60 -24.31 -3.97
CA ALA A 405 -19.96 -23.72 -5.15
C ALA A 405 -20.95 -22.95 -6.05
N GLN A 406 -22.23 -23.34 -6.07
CA GLN A 406 -23.28 -22.67 -6.83
C GLN A 406 -23.58 -21.25 -6.33
N ASP A 407 -23.35 -20.98 -5.05
CA ASP A 407 -23.62 -19.69 -4.40
C ASP A 407 -22.40 -18.75 -4.40
N ALA A 408 -21.21 -19.29 -4.67
CA ALA A 408 -19.95 -18.58 -4.54
C ALA A 408 -19.88 -17.29 -5.38
N ALA A 409 -20.54 -17.24 -6.54
CA ALA A 409 -20.59 -16.06 -7.38
C ALA A 409 -21.33 -14.87 -6.71
N GLY A 410 -22.39 -15.15 -5.94
CA GLY A 410 -23.10 -14.13 -5.17
C GLY A 410 -22.25 -13.60 -4.02
N PHE A 411 -21.61 -14.49 -3.27
CA PHE A 411 -20.74 -14.10 -2.15
C PHE A 411 -19.54 -13.26 -2.64
N GLN A 412 -18.93 -13.68 -3.75
CA GLN A 412 -17.87 -12.93 -4.42
C GLN A 412 -18.35 -11.54 -4.85
N TYR A 413 -19.55 -11.44 -5.44
CA TYR A 413 -20.12 -10.15 -5.82
C TYR A 413 -20.28 -9.21 -4.63
N GLY A 414 -20.80 -9.70 -3.49
CA GLY A 414 -20.91 -8.91 -2.27
C GLY A 414 -19.56 -8.41 -1.76
N ALA A 415 -18.58 -9.29 -1.64
CA ALA A 415 -17.23 -8.91 -1.21
C ALA A 415 -16.55 -7.91 -2.15
N GLN A 416 -16.73 -8.06 -3.47
CA GLN A 416 -16.15 -7.16 -4.46
C GLN A 416 -16.82 -5.77 -4.47
N GLN A 417 -18.15 -5.70 -4.32
CA GLN A 417 -18.84 -4.42 -4.21
C GLN A 417 -18.40 -3.65 -2.95
N ALA A 418 -18.14 -4.35 -1.85
CA ALA A 418 -17.58 -3.72 -0.65
C ALA A 418 -16.20 -3.06 -0.93
N ILE A 419 -15.32 -3.70 -1.69
CA ILE A 419 -14.03 -3.11 -2.08
C ILE A 419 -14.20 -1.87 -2.96
N VAL A 420 -15.18 -1.87 -3.88
CA VAL A 420 -15.51 -0.69 -4.68
C VAL A 420 -15.92 0.48 -3.78
N ASP A 421 -16.80 0.21 -2.83
CA ASP A 421 -17.33 1.24 -1.94
C ASP A 421 -16.28 1.75 -0.93
N LEU A 422 -15.40 0.88 -0.43
CA LEU A 422 -14.24 1.27 0.39
C LEU A 422 -13.26 2.16 -0.37
N ASN A 423 -12.94 1.83 -1.63
CA ASN A 423 -12.06 2.64 -2.46
C ASN A 423 -12.69 4.00 -2.83
N ALA A 424 -14.01 4.04 -3.03
CA ALA A 424 -14.73 5.29 -3.22
C ALA A 424 -14.70 6.17 -1.96
N ALA A 425 -14.85 5.56 -0.78
CA ALA A 425 -14.87 6.28 0.50
C ALA A 425 -13.47 6.77 0.93
N TYR A 426 -12.43 5.95 0.76
CA TYR A 426 -11.12 6.18 1.36
C TYR A 426 -9.98 6.38 0.35
N GLY A 427 -10.26 6.28 -0.95
CA GLY A 427 -9.27 6.46 -2.01
C GLY A 427 -8.62 7.85 -2.03
N ALA A 428 -9.38 8.88 -1.66
CA ALA A 428 -8.88 10.25 -1.54
C ALA A 428 -8.02 10.47 -0.27
N MET A 429 -8.12 9.56 0.71
CA MET A 429 -7.28 9.55 1.91
C MET A 429 -5.95 8.81 1.68
N GLY A 430 -5.65 8.43 0.44
CA GLY A 430 -4.40 7.75 0.08
C GLY A 430 -4.44 6.24 0.30
N TYR A 431 -5.61 5.61 0.44
CA TYR A 431 -5.72 4.15 0.56
C TYR A 431 -6.20 3.49 -0.74
N GLU A 432 -5.73 2.27 -0.98
CA GLU A 432 -6.26 1.37 -2.01
C GLU A 432 -6.59 0.03 -1.38
N TYR A 433 -7.87 -0.28 -1.28
CA TYR A 433 -8.35 -1.55 -0.76
C TYR A 433 -8.36 -2.62 -1.86
N GLN A 434 -7.84 -3.81 -1.55
CA GLN A 434 -7.79 -4.95 -2.45
C GLN A 434 -8.36 -6.20 -1.77
N LEU A 435 -9.12 -7.00 -2.53
CA LEU A 435 -9.58 -8.31 -2.10
C LEU A 435 -8.54 -9.37 -2.44
N VAL A 436 -8.18 -10.20 -1.46
CA VAL A 436 -7.46 -11.46 -1.69
C VAL A 436 -8.46 -12.59 -1.44
N GLU A 437 -9.04 -13.12 -2.51
CA GLU A 437 -10.00 -14.21 -2.45
C GLU A 437 -9.32 -15.57 -2.56
N VAL A 438 -9.72 -16.51 -1.71
CA VAL A 438 -9.22 -17.89 -1.70
C VAL A 438 -10.37 -18.89 -1.59
N ASP A 439 -10.18 -20.07 -2.16
CA ASP A 439 -11.14 -21.17 -2.06
C ASP A 439 -11.06 -21.87 -0.71
N SER A 440 -12.14 -21.84 0.06
CA SER A 440 -12.28 -22.62 1.30
C SER A 440 -12.72 -24.06 1.06
N GLY A 441 -13.28 -24.37 -0.10
CA GLY A 441 -13.81 -25.69 -0.48
C GLY A 441 -14.95 -26.21 0.40
N CYS A 442 -15.44 -25.42 1.35
CA CYS A 442 -16.26 -25.88 2.47
C CYS A 442 -15.61 -27.06 3.25
N ASP A 443 -14.29 -27.20 3.20
CA ASP A 443 -13.52 -28.31 3.78
C ASP A 443 -12.48 -27.77 4.77
N GLY A 444 -12.34 -28.41 5.92
CA GLY A 444 -11.42 -27.94 6.97
C GLY A 444 -9.95 -27.94 6.55
N THR A 445 -9.51 -28.91 5.75
CA THR A 445 -8.11 -29.00 5.31
C THR A 445 -7.81 -27.95 4.24
N ALA A 446 -8.69 -27.82 3.25
CA ALA A 446 -8.59 -26.81 2.21
C ALA A 446 -8.64 -25.40 2.82
N ALA A 447 -9.56 -25.15 3.75
CA ALA A 447 -9.69 -23.86 4.43
C ALA A 447 -8.47 -23.50 5.27
N ALA A 448 -7.84 -24.44 5.98
CA ALA A 448 -6.60 -24.16 6.70
C ALA A 448 -5.44 -23.76 5.76
N ALA A 449 -5.31 -24.43 4.61
CA ALA A 449 -4.31 -24.08 3.59
C ALA A 449 -4.60 -22.73 2.93
N ALA A 450 -5.87 -22.44 2.65
CA ALA A 450 -6.33 -21.16 2.11
C ALA A 450 -6.07 -20.02 3.09
N ALA A 451 -6.33 -20.23 4.39
CA ALA A 451 -6.02 -19.26 5.45
C ALA A 451 -4.52 -18.94 5.51
N GLN A 452 -3.64 -19.94 5.37
CA GLN A 452 -2.20 -19.70 5.30
C GLN A 452 -1.82 -18.83 4.09
N THR A 453 -2.48 -19.04 2.95
CA THR A 453 -2.27 -18.19 1.75
C THR A 453 -2.65 -16.74 2.02
N LEU A 454 -3.69 -16.48 2.81
CA LEU A 454 -4.07 -15.14 3.23
C LEU A 454 -3.05 -14.51 4.18
N VAL A 455 -2.54 -15.27 5.15
CA VAL A 455 -1.43 -14.85 6.03
C VAL A 455 -0.22 -14.42 5.21
N ASP A 456 0.21 -15.28 4.27
CA ASP A 456 1.38 -15.04 3.42
C ASP A 456 1.16 -13.85 2.48
N SER A 457 -0.09 -13.54 2.14
CA SER A 457 -0.46 -12.38 1.31
C SER A 457 -0.45 -11.05 2.07
N GLY A 458 -0.31 -11.09 3.40
CA GLY A 458 -0.28 -9.90 4.27
C GLY A 458 -1.64 -9.23 4.43
N VAL A 459 -2.73 -10.00 4.49
CA VAL A 459 -4.06 -9.42 4.74
C VAL A 459 -4.20 -8.94 6.18
N ILE A 460 -4.97 -7.88 6.41
CA ILE A 460 -5.15 -7.30 7.76
C ILE A 460 -6.27 -7.96 8.57
N ALA A 461 -7.24 -8.57 7.88
CA ALA A 461 -8.35 -9.34 8.45
C ALA A 461 -9.01 -10.16 7.34
N VAL A 462 -9.89 -11.09 7.71
CA VAL A 462 -10.55 -12.02 6.78
C VAL A 462 -12.07 -12.00 6.93
N GLY A 463 -12.79 -11.83 5.82
CA GLY A 463 -14.21 -12.17 5.71
C GLY A 463 -14.37 -13.65 5.34
N GLY A 464 -15.09 -14.42 6.15
CA GLY A 464 -15.35 -15.83 5.90
C GLY A 464 -15.17 -16.74 7.12
N ALA A 465 -15.22 -18.06 6.95
CA ALA A 465 -15.63 -18.77 5.76
C ALA A 465 -17.15 -18.99 5.80
N ALA A 466 -17.71 -19.58 4.74
CA ALA A 466 -19.13 -19.88 4.67
C ALA A 466 -19.51 -21.05 5.61
N CYS A 467 -18.74 -22.14 5.57
CA CYS A 467 -19.05 -23.37 6.28
C CYS A 467 -18.40 -23.45 7.66
N SER A 468 -19.14 -23.89 8.67
CA SER A 468 -18.68 -23.90 10.07
C SER A 468 -17.35 -24.65 10.28
N GLY A 469 -17.20 -25.86 9.72
CA GLY A 469 -15.95 -26.63 9.86
C GLY A 469 -14.74 -25.97 9.16
N ALA A 470 -14.98 -25.36 7.99
CA ALA A 470 -13.97 -24.57 7.28
C ALA A 470 -13.54 -23.33 8.10
N THR A 471 -14.51 -22.63 8.71
CA THR A 471 -14.27 -21.48 9.58
C THR A 471 -13.47 -21.87 10.83
N MET A 472 -13.81 -22.99 11.48
CA MET A 472 -13.09 -23.49 12.66
C MET A 472 -11.62 -23.77 12.32
N ALA A 473 -11.36 -24.44 11.18
CA ALA A 473 -10.01 -24.75 10.75
C ALA A 473 -9.20 -23.51 10.30
N ALA A 474 -9.84 -22.58 9.59
CA ALA A 474 -9.22 -21.34 9.16
C ALA A 474 -8.89 -20.41 10.34
N ASN A 475 -9.79 -20.26 11.32
CA ASN A 475 -9.54 -19.43 12.50
C ASN A 475 -8.33 -19.92 13.31
N ALA A 476 -8.10 -21.24 13.39
CA ALA A 476 -6.91 -21.77 14.07
C ALA A 476 -5.59 -21.29 13.43
N VAL A 477 -5.57 -21.09 12.11
CA VAL A 477 -4.40 -20.54 11.38
C VAL A 477 -4.33 -19.02 11.53
N LEU A 478 -5.44 -18.33 11.28
CA LEU A 478 -5.50 -16.86 11.27
C LEU A 478 -5.23 -16.25 12.64
N SER A 479 -5.85 -16.77 13.69
CA SER A 479 -5.67 -16.26 15.05
C SER A 479 -4.26 -16.48 15.59
N ALA A 480 -3.60 -17.59 15.20
CA ALA A 480 -2.19 -17.81 15.52
C ALA A 480 -1.25 -16.77 14.88
N ALA A 481 -1.67 -16.18 13.75
CA ALA A 481 -0.99 -15.05 13.09
C ALA A 481 -1.48 -13.68 13.58
N GLY A 482 -2.43 -13.62 14.52
CA GLY A 482 -3.02 -12.36 15.00
C GLY A 482 -3.97 -11.69 14.00
N ILE A 483 -4.50 -12.43 13.03
CA ILE A 483 -5.42 -11.93 12.00
C ILE A 483 -6.87 -12.24 12.41
N PRO A 484 -7.72 -11.24 12.68
CA PRO A 484 -9.11 -11.47 13.03
C PRO A 484 -9.95 -11.91 11.82
N MET A 485 -11.05 -12.58 12.12
CA MET A 485 -11.93 -13.18 11.11
C MET A 485 -13.40 -12.82 11.40
N ILE A 486 -14.12 -12.33 10.39
CA ILE A 486 -15.57 -12.09 10.44
C ILE A 486 -16.27 -13.07 9.51
N SER A 487 -16.94 -14.10 10.05
CA SER A 487 -17.73 -15.01 9.24
C SER A 487 -19.04 -14.37 8.80
N TYR A 488 -19.34 -14.55 7.51
CA TYR A 488 -20.58 -14.11 6.89
C TYR A 488 -21.69 -15.18 6.90
N ALA A 489 -21.38 -16.45 7.17
CA ALA A 489 -22.40 -17.53 7.11
C ALA A 489 -22.22 -18.71 8.08
N SER A 490 -21.15 -18.80 8.89
CA SER A 490 -20.96 -19.94 9.80
C SER A 490 -21.76 -19.81 11.12
N THR A 491 -22.75 -20.68 11.29
CA THR A 491 -23.74 -20.58 12.38
C THR A 491 -23.51 -21.52 13.56
N ASN A 492 -22.60 -22.50 13.47
CA ASN A 492 -22.42 -23.53 14.52
C ASN A 492 -22.23 -22.91 15.92
N PRO A 493 -22.90 -23.41 16.98
CA PRO A 493 -22.83 -22.83 18.32
C PRO A 493 -21.45 -22.86 18.98
N SER A 494 -20.59 -23.82 18.64
CA SER A 494 -19.26 -23.97 19.23
C SER A 494 -18.32 -22.82 18.88
N LEU A 495 -18.54 -22.13 17.75
CA LEU A 495 -17.80 -20.94 17.34
C LEU A 495 -17.96 -19.78 18.34
N SER A 496 -19.01 -19.78 19.16
CA SER A 496 -19.22 -18.82 20.25
C SER A 496 -18.18 -18.92 21.38
N ASN A 497 -17.31 -19.94 21.38
CA ASN A 497 -16.27 -20.10 22.39
C ASN A 497 -15.04 -19.27 22.04
N ALA A 498 -14.98 -18.03 22.53
CA ALA A 498 -13.86 -17.10 22.30
C ALA A 498 -12.49 -17.59 22.82
N SER A 499 -12.45 -18.63 23.67
CA SER A 499 -11.17 -19.24 24.10
C SER A 499 -10.67 -20.29 23.11
N ALA A 500 -11.58 -20.96 22.40
CA ALA A 500 -11.25 -21.89 21.32
C ALA A 500 -11.06 -21.17 19.98
N TYR A 501 -11.80 -20.09 19.77
CA TYR A 501 -11.80 -19.27 18.55
C TYR A 501 -11.51 -17.80 18.89
N PRO A 502 -10.27 -17.46 19.28
CA PRO A 502 -9.89 -16.08 19.52
C PRO A 502 -9.97 -15.25 18.23
N ASP A 503 -10.26 -13.96 18.39
CA ASP A 503 -10.40 -12.98 17.29
C ASP A 503 -11.42 -13.38 16.20
N PHE A 504 -12.36 -14.27 16.54
CA PHE A 504 -13.49 -14.65 15.71
C PHE A 504 -14.70 -13.74 15.96
N PHE A 505 -15.34 -13.33 14.88
CA PHE A 505 -16.59 -12.59 14.85
C PHE A 505 -17.51 -13.21 13.80
N ARG A 506 -18.83 -13.00 13.92
CA ARG A 506 -19.77 -13.33 12.84
C ARG A 506 -20.94 -12.39 12.78
N ILE A 507 -21.36 -12.09 11.55
CA ILE A 507 -22.49 -11.20 11.25
C ILE A 507 -23.80 -12.00 11.11
N VAL A 508 -23.70 -13.31 10.88
CA VAL A 508 -24.83 -14.22 10.95
C VAL A 508 -25.09 -14.64 12.42
N PRO A 509 -26.35 -14.74 12.87
CA PRO A 509 -26.65 -15.25 14.21
C PRO A 509 -26.30 -16.74 14.38
N SER A 510 -26.08 -17.16 15.62
CA SER A 510 -25.77 -18.55 15.99
C SER A 510 -26.97 -19.51 15.81
N ASP A 511 -26.71 -20.78 15.51
CA ASP A 511 -27.71 -21.86 15.61
C ASP A 511 -28.22 -22.03 17.05
N ALA A 512 -27.48 -21.57 18.06
CA ALA A 512 -27.97 -21.51 19.44
C ALA A 512 -29.21 -20.60 19.58
N ILE A 513 -29.42 -19.70 18.61
CA ILE A 513 -30.61 -18.87 18.49
C ILE A 513 -31.59 -19.50 17.48
N GLN A 514 -31.11 -20.12 16.41
CA GLN A 514 -31.97 -20.75 15.40
C GLN A 514 -32.66 -22.02 15.88
N GLY A 515 -32.02 -22.86 16.70
CA GLY A 515 -32.60 -24.08 17.26
C GLY A 515 -33.93 -23.82 17.97
N PRO A 516 -33.99 -22.86 18.91
CA PRO A 516 -35.25 -22.40 19.50
C PRO A 516 -36.27 -21.85 18.50
N ALA A 517 -35.84 -21.13 17.46
CA ALA A 517 -36.73 -20.65 16.41
C ALA A 517 -37.33 -21.80 15.58
N ALA A 518 -36.52 -22.80 15.24
CA ALA A 518 -36.91 -24.02 14.53
C ALA A 518 -37.89 -24.86 15.35
N ALA A 519 -37.62 -25.07 16.65
CA ALA A 519 -38.54 -25.76 17.55
C ALA A 519 -39.88 -25.02 17.64
N ALA A 520 -39.86 -23.70 17.84
CA ALA A 520 -41.07 -22.88 17.90
C ALA A 520 -41.85 -22.85 16.58
N MET A 521 -41.15 -22.85 15.43
CA MET A 521 -41.78 -22.97 14.11
C MET A 521 -42.51 -24.31 13.97
N MET A 522 -41.86 -25.42 14.31
CA MET A 522 -42.46 -26.76 14.27
C MET A 522 -43.71 -26.84 15.16
N GLU A 523 -43.62 -26.37 16.41
CA GLU A 523 -44.76 -26.32 17.33
C GLU A 523 -45.91 -25.45 16.79
N ALA A 524 -45.60 -24.27 16.24
CA ALA A 524 -46.59 -23.34 15.70
C ALA A 524 -47.32 -23.89 14.46
N MET A 525 -46.68 -24.78 13.70
CA MET A 525 -47.29 -25.46 12.56
C MET A 525 -47.96 -26.79 12.93
N GLY A 526 -47.87 -27.20 14.20
CA GLY A 526 -48.60 -28.34 14.74
C GLY A 526 -47.84 -29.67 14.77
N ALA A 527 -46.52 -29.65 14.60
CA ALA A 527 -45.69 -30.84 14.80
C ALA A 527 -45.71 -31.29 16.26
N THR A 528 -45.77 -32.60 16.49
CA THR A 528 -45.79 -33.19 17.83
C THR A 528 -44.73 -34.28 18.04
N ASN A 529 -44.26 -34.91 16.97
CA ASN A 529 -43.30 -36.02 17.00
C ASN A 529 -42.29 -35.91 15.84
N PRO A 530 -41.43 -34.86 15.82
CA PRO A 530 -40.55 -34.57 14.71
C PRO A 530 -39.39 -35.56 14.60
N ALA A 531 -39.03 -35.90 13.37
CA ALA A 531 -37.72 -36.43 13.03
C ALA A 531 -36.78 -35.29 12.63
N ILE A 532 -35.50 -35.39 13.01
CA ILE A 532 -34.43 -34.57 12.46
C ILE A 532 -33.58 -35.44 11.53
N ILE A 533 -33.46 -35.02 10.28
CA ILE A 533 -32.48 -35.57 9.34
C ILE A 533 -31.40 -34.52 9.10
N HIS A 534 -30.13 -34.87 9.32
CA HIS A 534 -29.05 -33.89 9.29
C HIS A 534 -27.81 -34.42 8.58
N MET A 535 -27.14 -33.52 7.87
CA MET A 535 -25.81 -33.81 7.34
C MET A 535 -24.80 -34.02 8.47
N THR A 536 -23.91 -34.99 8.30
CA THR A 536 -22.89 -35.37 9.30
C THR A 536 -21.63 -34.54 9.08
N ASN A 537 -21.72 -33.24 9.35
CA ASN A 537 -20.60 -32.31 9.42
C ASN A 537 -20.80 -31.33 10.60
N ASP A 538 -19.89 -30.36 10.77
CA ASP A 538 -19.96 -29.42 11.90
C ASP A 538 -21.25 -28.57 11.88
N TYR A 539 -21.67 -28.06 10.72
CA TYR A 539 -22.95 -27.32 10.61
C TYR A 539 -24.13 -28.22 10.98
N GLY A 540 -24.31 -29.32 10.25
CA GLY A 540 -25.50 -30.15 10.36
C GLY A 540 -25.68 -30.78 11.73
N SER A 541 -24.59 -31.29 12.31
CA SER A 541 -24.63 -31.90 13.64
C SER A 541 -24.88 -30.86 14.73
N GLY A 542 -24.20 -29.71 14.66
CA GLY A 542 -24.35 -28.64 15.65
C GLY A 542 -25.75 -28.03 15.67
N PHE A 543 -26.35 -27.81 14.50
CA PHE A 543 -27.71 -27.30 14.43
C PHE A 543 -28.75 -28.36 14.82
N ALA A 544 -28.56 -29.63 14.44
CA ALA A 544 -29.42 -30.72 14.90
C ALA A 544 -29.39 -30.91 16.43
N ASP A 545 -28.24 -30.73 17.06
CA ASP A 545 -28.10 -30.69 18.53
C ASP A 545 -28.87 -29.49 19.12
N ALA A 546 -28.71 -28.29 18.54
CA ALA A 546 -29.40 -27.09 19.02
C ALA A 546 -30.95 -27.19 18.92
N ILE A 547 -31.47 -27.85 17.89
CA ILE A 547 -32.91 -28.12 17.76
C ILE A 547 -33.37 -29.16 18.78
N GLU A 548 -32.61 -30.26 18.95
CA GLU A 548 -32.92 -31.30 19.95
C GLU A 548 -32.96 -30.72 21.37
N ASP A 549 -32.00 -29.88 21.73
CA ASP A 549 -31.93 -29.22 23.03
C ASP A 549 -33.09 -28.24 23.27
N ALA A 550 -33.60 -27.62 22.20
CA ALA A 550 -34.70 -26.67 22.27
C ALA A 550 -36.10 -27.32 22.24
N TRP A 551 -36.21 -28.57 21.76
CA TRP A 551 -37.48 -29.26 21.61
C TRP A 551 -38.05 -29.69 22.97
N ASN A 552 -39.27 -29.24 23.30
CA ASN A 552 -39.94 -29.55 24.57
C ASN A 552 -40.64 -30.92 24.54
N GLY A 553 -39.90 -31.96 24.15
CA GLY A 553 -40.40 -33.32 23.98
C GLY A 553 -39.27 -34.31 23.66
N THR A 554 -39.63 -35.52 23.25
CA THR A 554 -38.66 -36.49 22.70
C THR A 554 -38.79 -36.49 21.19
N LEU A 555 -37.66 -36.44 20.48
CA LEU A 555 -37.66 -36.58 19.02
C LEU A 555 -38.15 -37.98 18.62
N CYS A 556 -38.84 -38.07 17.50
CA CYS A 556 -39.20 -39.35 16.90
C CYS A 556 -37.95 -40.11 16.45
N GLN A 557 -37.10 -39.40 15.70
CA GLN A 557 -35.83 -39.89 15.17
C GLN A 557 -34.84 -38.73 15.05
N LYS A 558 -33.55 -39.04 15.16
CA LYS A 558 -32.45 -38.15 14.79
C LYS A 558 -31.45 -38.97 13.97
N ILE A 559 -31.37 -38.68 12.68
CA ILE A 559 -30.66 -39.49 11.71
C ILE A 559 -29.65 -38.63 10.95
N GLY A 560 -28.38 -39.02 11.02
CA GLY A 560 -27.31 -38.42 10.25
C GLY A 560 -27.17 -39.07 8.87
N TYR A 561 -26.93 -38.29 7.83
CA TYR A 561 -26.47 -38.76 6.51
C TYR A 561 -25.08 -38.17 6.19
N ALA A 562 -24.30 -38.87 5.36
CA ALA A 562 -22.99 -38.38 4.94
C ALA A 562 -23.15 -37.22 3.95
N GLU A 563 -22.29 -36.21 4.02
CA GLU A 563 -22.27 -35.07 3.07
C GLU A 563 -22.02 -35.50 1.61
N THR A 564 -21.48 -36.70 1.40
CA THR A 564 -21.27 -37.31 0.07
C THR A 564 -22.38 -38.29 -0.32
N ALA A 565 -23.48 -38.35 0.44
CA ALA A 565 -24.56 -39.27 0.17
C ALA A 565 -25.24 -38.93 -1.16
N THR A 566 -25.35 -39.92 -2.04
CA THR A 566 -26.07 -39.82 -3.31
C THR A 566 -27.50 -40.36 -3.22
N SER A 567 -27.92 -40.83 -2.04
CA SER A 567 -29.26 -41.31 -1.73
C SER A 567 -29.45 -41.28 -0.22
N ILE A 568 -30.67 -40.97 0.20
CA ILE A 568 -31.12 -40.93 1.61
C ILE A 568 -32.34 -41.84 1.83
N ALA A 569 -32.55 -42.81 0.93
CA ALA A 569 -33.71 -43.68 0.94
C ALA A 569 -33.86 -44.48 2.24
N SER A 570 -32.74 -44.99 2.79
CA SER A 570 -32.74 -45.73 4.05
C SER A 570 -33.14 -44.88 5.25
N GLU A 571 -32.73 -43.62 5.26
CA GLU A 571 -32.99 -42.64 6.30
C GLU A 571 -34.48 -42.27 6.27
N ILE A 572 -35.04 -42.02 5.09
CA ILE A 572 -36.48 -41.77 4.92
C ILE A 572 -37.32 -42.98 5.28
N THR A 573 -36.91 -44.20 4.92
CA THR A 573 -37.61 -45.42 5.34
C THR A 573 -37.62 -45.57 6.86
N GLN A 574 -36.51 -45.26 7.55
CA GLN A 574 -36.46 -45.30 9.02
C GLN A 574 -37.41 -44.28 9.66
N ILE A 575 -37.50 -43.07 9.10
CA ILE A 575 -38.44 -42.03 9.55
C ILE A 575 -39.89 -42.49 9.35
N ALA A 576 -40.18 -43.08 8.19
CA ALA A 576 -41.51 -43.60 7.87
C ALA A 576 -41.93 -44.76 8.79
N ASP A 577 -41.03 -45.74 9.00
CA ASP A 577 -41.25 -46.89 9.86
C ASP A 577 -41.44 -46.50 11.35
N ALA A 578 -40.80 -45.42 11.78
CA ALA A 578 -40.95 -44.86 13.12
C ALA A 578 -42.28 -44.10 13.31
N GLY A 579 -43.00 -43.78 12.22
CA GLY A 579 -44.26 -43.06 12.26
C GLY A 579 -44.13 -41.60 12.72
N CYS A 580 -43.06 -40.93 12.32
CA CYS A 580 -42.85 -39.51 12.64
C CYS A 580 -43.88 -38.64 11.91
N ASP A 581 -44.38 -37.57 12.56
CA ASP A 581 -45.41 -36.70 11.98
C ASP A 581 -44.83 -35.50 11.21
N SER A 582 -43.55 -35.21 11.40
CA SER A 582 -42.82 -34.18 10.70
C SER A 582 -41.35 -34.51 10.51
N ILE A 583 -40.71 -33.83 9.55
CA ILE A 583 -39.29 -33.95 9.22
C ILE A 583 -38.68 -32.56 9.22
N PHE A 584 -37.68 -32.34 10.08
CA PHE A 584 -36.80 -31.19 10.00
C PHE A 584 -35.50 -31.57 9.29
N MET A 585 -35.23 -30.91 8.17
CA MET A 585 -34.04 -31.12 7.36
C MET A 585 -32.97 -30.11 7.73
N VAL A 586 -31.83 -30.59 8.22
CA VAL A 586 -30.62 -29.78 8.37
C VAL A 586 -29.70 -30.12 7.20
N SER A 587 -29.74 -29.28 6.17
CA SER A 587 -29.20 -29.56 4.85
C SER A 587 -28.87 -28.28 4.10
N TYR A 588 -28.01 -28.36 3.08
CA TYR A 588 -27.91 -27.33 2.05
C TYR A 588 -28.97 -27.54 0.96
N VAL A 589 -29.02 -26.64 -0.02
CA VAL A 589 -30.06 -26.59 -1.07
C VAL A 589 -30.18 -27.92 -1.83
N THR A 590 -29.07 -28.44 -2.35
CA THR A 590 -29.07 -29.67 -3.18
C THR A 590 -29.47 -30.90 -2.36
N ASP A 591 -29.01 -31.00 -1.11
CA ASP A 591 -29.41 -32.07 -0.19
C ASP A 591 -30.89 -31.97 0.19
N ALA A 592 -31.42 -30.75 0.42
CA ALA A 592 -32.84 -30.54 0.68
C ALA A 592 -33.69 -31.01 -0.51
N ALA A 593 -33.29 -30.69 -1.74
CA ALA A 593 -33.96 -31.17 -2.95
C ALA A 593 -33.95 -32.71 -3.04
N MET A 594 -32.81 -33.36 -2.73
CA MET A 594 -32.73 -34.82 -2.67
C MET A 594 -33.67 -35.41 -1.60
N ILE A 595 -33.71 -34.81 -0.40
CA ILE A 595 -34.56 -35.25 0.71
C ILE A 595 -36.04 -35.14 0.35
N LEU A 596 -36.48 -33.97 -0.15
CA LEU A 596 -37.86 -33.72 -0.56
C LEU A 596 -38.33 -34.73 -1.62
N ASN A 597 -37.51 -34.97 -2.64
CA ASN A 597 -37.82 -35.91 -3.71
C ASN A 597 -37.95 -37.36 -3.20
N GLU A 598 -37.10 -37.79 -2.26
CA GLU A 598 -37.21 -39.13 -1.70
C GLU A 598 -38.43 -39.28 -0.79
N VAL A 599 -38.74 -38.27 0.03
CA VAL A 599 -39.96 -38.23 0.85
C VAL A 599 -41.20 -38.40 -0.05
N ALA A 600 -41.26 -37.66 -1.16
CA ALA A 600 -42.33 -37.76 -2.14
C ALA A 600 -42.34 -39.15 -2.83
N ALA A 601 -41.18 -39.66 -3.24
CA ALA A 601 -41.06 -40.96 -3.92
C ALA A 601 -41.49 -42.15 -3.05
N GLN A 602 -41.23 -42.10 -1.75
CA GLN A 602 -41.66 -43.11 -0.79
C GLN A 602 -43.12 -42.92 -0.32
N GLY A 603 -43.77 -41.81 -0.70
CA GLY A 603 -45.14 -41.50 -0.30
C GLY A 603 -45.28 -41.21 1.20
N VAL A 604 -44.23 -40.69 1.83
CA VAL A 604 -44.22 -40.35 3.25
C VAL A 604 -45.06 -39.10 3.47
N THR A 605 -46.08 -39.20 4.31
CA THR A 605 -46.93 -38.06 4.70
C THR A 605 -46.43 -37.48 6.01
N ALA A 606 -45.72 -36.36 5.96
CA ALA A 606 -45.17 -35.66 7.12
C ALA A 606 -45.17 -34.14 6.85
N MET A 607 -45.25 -33.31 7.90
CA MET A 607 -44.98 -31.88 7.76
C MET A 607 -43.49 -31.66 7.51
N LEU A 608 -43.15 -30.72 6.63
CA LEU A 608 -41.78 -30.52 6.17
C LEU A 608 -41.22 -29.20 6.69
N PHE A 609 -40.04 -29.27 7.31
CA PHE A 609 -39.37 -28.13 7.91
C PHE A 609 -37.89 -28.10 7.53
N SER A 610 -37.28 -26.92 7.50
CA SER A 610 -35.83 -26.77 7.36
C SER A 610 -35.28 -25.49 7.99
N GLY A 611 -33.97 -25.38 7.95
CA GLY A 611 -33.18 -24.24 8.38
C GLY A 611 -33.02 -23.17 7.30
N ASP A 612 -31.95 -22.40 7.48
CA ASP A 612 -31.48 -21.32 6.61
C ASP A 612 -30.79 -21.84 5.36
N GLY A 613 -30.15 -23.01 5.43
CA GLY A 613 -29.43 -23.64 4.32
C GLY A 613 -30.19 -23.69 2.99
N PRO A 614 -31.45 -24.18 2.93
CA PRO A 614 -32.24 -24.22 1.70
C PRO A 614 -33.26 -23.08 1.59
N ALA A 615 -33.13 -22.00 2.36
CA ALA A 615 -34.10 -20.90 2.33
C ALA A 615 -33.86 -19.96 1.13
N GLY A 616 -34.83 -19.91 0.21
CA GLY A 616 -34.81 -18.98 -0.93
C GLY A 616 -35.27 -19.63 -2.23
N GLU A 617 -35.40 -18.81 -3.29
CA GLU A 617 -35.84 -19.28 -4.61
C GLU A 617 -34.88 -20.30 -5.26
N GLY A 618 -33.62 -20.37 -4.79
CA GLY A 618 -32.64 -21.35 -5.27
C GLY A 618 -33.09 -22.80 -5.11
N LEU A 619 -33.84 -23.13 -4.04
CA LEU A 619 -34.37 -24.50 -3.87
C LEU A 619 -35.32 -24.91 -4.98
N LEU A 620 -36.19 -24.00 -5.43
CA LEU A 620 -37.12 -24.26 -6.54
C LEU A 620 -36.36 -24.47 -7.85
N THR A 621 -35.22 -23.81 -8.03
CA THR A 621 -34.37 -24.00 -9.22
C THR A 621 -33.69 -25.37 -9.25
N GLU A 622 -33.43 -25.96 -8.07
CA GLU A 622 -32.83 -27.31 -7.95
C GLU A 622 -33.85 -28.44 -8.09
N LEU A 623 -35.15 -28.15 -7.93
CA LEU A 623 -36.21 -29.14 -8.02
C LEU A 623 -36.66 -29.35 -9.47
N SER A 624 -36.99 -30.59 -9.81
CA SER A 624 -37.63 -30.92 -11.10
C SER A 624 -39.16 -30.85 -11.07
N ASP A 625 -39.73 -30.70 -9.87
CA ASP A 625 -41.17 -30.59 -9.61
C ASP A 625 -41.36 -29.79 -8.32
N ASP A 626 -41.69 -28.50 -8.44
CA ASP A 626 -41.89 -27.58 -7.31
C ASP A 626 -42.93 -28.07 -6.29
N SER A 627 -43.88 -28.92 -6.72
CA SER A 627 -44.94 -29.43 -5.83
C SER A 627 -44.41 -30.28 -4.68
N VAL A 628 -43.18 -30.82 -4.77
CA VAL A 628 -42.57 -31.57 -3.65
C VAL A 628 -42.11 -30.67 -2.51
N ALA A 629 -41.90 -29.37 -2.76
CA ALA A 629 -41.62 -28.39 -1.72
C ALA A 629 -42.90 -27.76 -1.15
N HIS A 630 -44.08 -28.07 -1.67
CA HIS A 630 -45.32 -27.48 -1.18
C HIS A 630 -45.50 -27.74 0.33
N ASP A 631 -45.79 -26.67 1.08
CA ASP A 631 -45.92 -26.68 2.54
C ASP A 631 -44.62 -27.01 3.31
N LEU A 632 -43.45 -26.87 2.66
CA LEU A 632 -42.18 -26.76 3.35
C LEU A 632 -42.08 -25.39 4.04
N PHE A 633 -41.77 -25.38 5.33
CA PHE A 633 -41.47 -24.17 6.10
C PHE A 633 -40.00 -24.09 6.49
N VAL A 634 -39.38 -22.94 6.34
CA VAL A 634 -37.96 -22.71 6.61
C VAL A 634 -37.73 -21.49 7.49
N THR A 635 -36.62 -21.48 8.21
CA THR A 635 -36.15 -20.32 8.98
C THR A 635 -35.03 -19.61 8.23
N THR A 636 -35.00 -18.28 8.20
CA THR A 636 -33.89 -17.50 7.62
C THR A 636 -33.54 -16.34 8.54
N PRO A 637 -32.25 -15.95 8.70
CA PRO A 637 -31.88 -14.83 9.57
C PRO A 637 -32.65 -13.55 9.19
N ARG A 638 -33.34 -12.96 10.17
CA ARG A 638 -34.11 -11.74 9.94
C ARG A 638 -33.17 -10.54 9.97
N ALA A 639 -33.13 -9.77 8.89
CA ALA A 639 -32.39 -8.50 8.83
C ALA A 639 -33.06 -7.40 9.67
N GLY A 640 -34.40 -7.42 9.76
CA GLY A 640 -35.21 -6.39 10.41
C GLY A 640 -35.26 -5.09 9.59
N SER A 641 -34.11 -4.45 9.37
CA SER A 641 -33.95 -3.28 8.50
C SER A 641 -32.65 -3.40 7.71
N SER A 642 -32.70 -3.09 6.41
CA SER A 642 -31.49 -2.96 5.58
C SER A 642 -31.06 -1.49 5.48
N PHE A 643 -29.76 -1.25 5.43
CA PHE A 643 -29.16 0.07 5.33
C PHE A 643 -28.31 0.19 4.07
N GLY A 644 -28.20 1.41 3.54
CA GLY A 644 -27.50 1.68 2.29
C GLY A 644 -28.29 1.26 1.04
N ASP A 645 -27.59 1.07 -0.07
CA ASP A 645 -28.18 0.74 -1.38
C ASP A 645 -27.79 -0.63 -1.92
N PHE A 646 -26.94 -1.38 -1.20
CA PHE A 646 -26.34 -2.61 -1.71
C PHE A 646 -27.39 -3.70 -1.97
N GLU A 647 -28.41 -3.83 -1.11
CA GLU A 647 -29.50 -4.79 -1.34
C GLU A 647 -30.20 -4.53 -2.68
N ALA A 648 -30.52 -3.27 -2.99
CA ALA A 648 -31.13 -2.90 -4.27
C ALA A 648 -30.18 -3.13 -5.46
N ARG A 649 -28.88 -2.90 -5.30
CA ARG A 649 -27.86 -3.21 -6.32
C ARG A 649 -27.75 -4.71 -6.57
N TYR A 650 -27.84 -5.53 -5.53
CA TYR A 650 -27.84 -6.98 -5.67
C TYR A 650 -29.11 -7.47 -6.38
N ASP A 651 -30.29 -6.99 -5.97
CA ASP A 651 -31.55 -7.34 -6.63
C ASP A 651 -31.55 -6.98 -8.13
N ALA A 652 -30.87 -5.89 -8.51
CA ALA A 652 -30.72 -5.49 -9.91
C ALA A 652 -29.66 -6.32 -10.69
N SER A 653 -28.80 -7.08 -10.02
CA SER A 653 -27.69 -7.83 -10.64
C SER A 653 -28.15 -9.10 -11.38
N ASN A 654 -29.31 -9.65 -11.01
CA ASN A 654 -29.80 -10.97 -11.45
C ASN A 654 -28.81 -12.13 -11.19
N ILE A 655 -27.90 -11.98 -10.22
CA ILE A 655 -27.05 -13.08 -9.76
C ILE A 655 -27.87 -13.96 -8.82
N SER A 656 -27.99 -15.24 -9.14
CA SER A 656 -28.65 -16.22 -8.28
C SER A 656 -27.69 -16.67 -7.18
N SER A 657 -28.08 -16.51 -5.92
CA SER A 657 -27.37 -16.96 -4.72
C SER A 657 -28.28 -16.78 -3.50
N ILE A 658 -27.90 -17.32 -2.35
CA ILE A 658 -28.58 -17.08 -1.07
C ILE A 658 -28.41 -15.62 -0.65
N LYS A 659 -29.42 -14.79 -0.96
CA LYS A 659 -29.42 -13.33 -0.76
C LYS A 659 -28.92 -12.91 0.62
N ALA A 660 -29.40 -13.53 1.70
CA ALA A 660 -29.00 -13.21 3.06
C ALA A 660 -27.47 -13.24 3.25
N TYR A 661 -26.80 -14.27 2.71
CA TYR A 661 -25.35 -14.42 2.83
C TYR A 661 -24.55 -13.55 1.84
N VAL A 662 -25.16 -13.11 0.74
CA VAL A 662 -24.57 -12.08 -0.12
C VAL A 662 -24.48 -10.74 0.62
N LEU A 663 -25.56 -10.38 1.33
CA LEU A 663 -25.60 -9.15 2.13
C LEU A 663 -24.60 -9.19 3.29
N THR A 664 -24.49 -10.32 4.01
CA THR A 664 -23.50 -10.46 5.09
C THR A 664 -22.06 -10.57 4.55
N SER A 665 -21.84 -11.10 3.34
CA SER A 665 -20.53 -11.09 2.68
C SER A 665 -20.07 -9.65 2.44
N TYR A 666 -20.94 -8.80 1.88
CA TYR A 666 -20.69 -7.37 1.72
C TYR A 666 -20.38 -6.69 3.05
N ASP A 667 -21.24 -6.88 4.07
CA ASP A 667 -21.05 -6.25 5.38
C ASP A 667 -19.76 -6.68 6.07
N SER A 668 -19.35 -7.94 5.93
CA SER A 668 -18.11 -8.45 6.54
C SER A 668 -16.88 -7.69 6.04
N ILE A 669 -16.79 -7.44 4.73
CA ILE A 669 -15.67 -6.72 4.12
C ILE A 669 -15.76 -5.23 4.40
N MET A 670 -16.96 -4.63 4.35
CA MET A 670 -17.17 -3.23 4.73
C MET A 670 -16.77 -2.96 6.18
N MET A 671 -17.17 -3.82 7.13
CA MET A 671 -16.78 -3.70 8.53
C MET A 671 -15.27 -3.77 8.71
N ILE A 672 -14.57 -4.69 8.02
CA ILE A 672 -13.12 -4.78 8.06
C ILE A 672 -12.47 -3.48 7.56
N GLY A 673 -12.94 -2.96 6.42
CA GLY A 673 -12.41 -1.75 5.83
C GLY A 673 -12.64 -0.50 6.68
N ALA A 674 -13.81 -0.40 7.33
CA ALA A 674 -14.13 0.66 8.28
C ALA A 674 -13.32 0.53 9.58
N ALA A 675 -13.11 -0.69 10.09
CA ALA A 675 -12.29 -0.95 11.27
C ALA A 675 -10.82 -0.51 11.08
N HIS A 676 -10.26 -0.70 9.88
CA HIS A 676 -8.94 -0.19 9.54
C HIS A 676 -8.80 1.33 9.76
N GLN A 677 -9.86 2.11 9.55
CA GLN A 677 -9.83 3.57 9.67
C GLN A 677 -9.85 4.09 11.12
N LEU A 678 -10.05 3.23 12.11
CA LEU A 678 -10.08 3.64 13.53
C LEU A 678 -8.68 3.81 14.16
N ASP A 679 -7.60 3.50 13.42
CA ASP A 679 -6.19 3.67 13.84
C ASP A 679 -5.91 3.13 15.26
N SER A 680 -6.46 1.96 15.58
CA SER A 680 -6.20 1.29 16.85
C SER A 680 -5.00 0.35 16.75
N THR A 681 -4.38 0.06 17.89
CA THR A 681 -3.20 -0.82 17.94
C THR A 681 -3.49 -2.28 17.58
N ALA A 682 -4.75 -2.72 17.52
CA ALA A 682 -5.13 -4.09 17.21
C ALA A 682 -6.43 -4.17 16.38
N MET A 683 -6.37 -4.84 15.23
CA MET A 683 -7.50 -4.93 14.29
C MET A 683 -8.77 -5.55 14.92
N SER A 684 -8.63 -6.54 15.80
CA SER A 684 -9.79 -7.14 16.49
C SER A 684 -10.53 -6.15 17.40
N THR A 685 -9.81 -5.20 18.01
CA THR A 685 -10.42 -4.13 18.81
C THR A 685 -11.18 -3.15 17.92
N SER A 686 -10.59 -2.79 16.77
CA SER A 686 -11.27 -1.95 15.78
C SER A 686 -12.54 -2.63 15.22
N ILE A 687 -12.49 -3.93 14.94
CA ILE A 687 -13.66 -4.70 14.46
C ILE A 687 -14.76 -4.72 15.52
N ALA A 688 -14.43 -5.02 16.78
CA ALA A 688 -15.40 -5.01 17.88
C ALA A 688 -16.05 -3.62 18.06
N THR A 689 -15.26 -2.56 17.92
CA THR A 689 -15.74 -1.18 18.01
C THR A 689 -16.65 -0.83 16.84
N THR A 690 -16.24 -1.17 15.62
CA THR A 690 -17.00 -0.92 14.37
C THR A 690 -18.33 -1.66 14.39
N GLY A 691 -18.34 -2.90 14.88
CA GLY A 691 -19.54 -3.71 14.99
C GLY A 691 -20.44 -3.36 16.17
N THR A 692 -20.39 -2.14 16.72
CA THR A 692 -21.35 -1.66 17.72
C THR A 692 -22.42 -0.81 17.04
N ALA A 693 -23.66 -1.30 16.99
CA ALA A 693 -24.77 -0.66 16.26
C ALA A 693 -24.43 -0.35 14.79
N TYR A 694 -23.73 -1.27 14.13
CA TYR A 694 -23.35 -1.15 12.73
C TYR A 694 -24.59 -1.28 11.84
N GLU A 695 -24.85 -0.27 11.04
CA GLU A 695 -25.93 -0.21 10.04
C GLU A 695 -25.45 -0.85 8.73
N GLY A 696 -25.77 -2.13 8.54
CA GLY A 696 -25.33 -2.93 7.38
C GLY A 696 -26.44 -3.22 6.37
N ALA A 697 -26.04 -3.68 5.19
CA ALA A 697 -26.98 -4.15 4.16
C ALA A 697 -27.80 -5.37 4.64
N SER A 698 -27.25 -6.16 5.56
CA SER A 698 -27.88 -7.36 6.15
C SER A 698 -28.57 -7.11 7.49
N GLY A 699 -28.61 -5.88 8.01
CA GLY A 699 -29.21 -5.62 9.31
C GLY A 699 -28.47 -4.60 10.16
N LEU A 700 -29.04 -4.34 11.33
CA LEU A 700 -28.33 -3.67 12.43
C LEU A 700 -27.54 -4.70 13.25
N HIS A 701 -26.23 -4.54 13.33
CA HIS A 701 -25.33 -5.49 13.98
C HIS A 701 -24.72 -4.93 15.25
N THR A 702 -24.70 -5.74 16.31
CA THR A 702 -23.98 -5.44 17.55
C THR A 702 -23.25 -6.69 18.00
N PHE A 703 -21.91 -6.66 17.95
CA PHE A 703 -21.10 -7.76 18.46
C PHE A 703 -21.24 -7.88 19.98
N LEU A 704 -21.51 -9.09 20.43
CA LEU A 704 -21.43 -9.52 21.81
C LEU A 704 -19.96 -9.73 22.18
N THR A 705 -19.67 -9.87 23.48
CA THR A 705 -18.30 -10.03 23.97
C THR A 705 -17.57 -11.28 23.45
N ASN A 706 -18.31 -12.24 22.91
CA ASN A 706 -17.78 -13.47 22.32
C ASN A 706 -17.70 -13.42 20.78
N GLY A 707 -17.94 -12.26 20.15
CA GLY A 707 -17.88 -12.08 18.70
C GLY A 707 -19.16 -12.42 17.93
N ASP A 708 -20.19 -12.94 18.61
CA ASP A 708 -21.49 -13.21 18.00
C ASP A 708 -22.31 -11.95 17.80
N VAL A 709 -23.33 -12.02 16.94
CA VAL A 709 -24.44 -11.06 16.96
C VAL A 709 -25.69 -11.70 17.60
N GLY A 710 -26.49 -10.87 18.29
CA GLY A 710 -27.77 -11.31 18.83
C GLY A 710 -28.86 -11.55 17.76
N GLY A 711 -28.70 -10.96 16.57
CA GLY A 711 -29.69 -11.00 15.49
C GLY A 711 -30.99 -10.27 15.80
N ALA A 712 -31.86 -10.12 14.79
CA ALA A 712 -33.22 -9.59 14.95
C ALA A 712 -34.30 -10.68 15.01
N GLY A 713 -33.89 -11.94 15.17
CA GLY A 713 -34.75 -13.12 15.08
C GLY A 713 -34.61 -13.85 13.74
N TYR A 714 -35.62 -14.66 13.40
CA TYR A 714 -35.64 -15.44 12.16
C TYR A 714 -36.98 -15.24 11.45
N ASP A 715 -36.95 -14.98 10.15
CA ASP A 715 -38.14 -15.05 9.33
C ASP A 715 -38.52 -16.51 9.11
N ILE A 716 -39.82 -16.78 9.13
CA ILE A 716 -40.41 -18.09 8.84
C ILE A 716 -41.09 -17.98 7.48
N CYS A 717 -40.51 -18.69 6.52
CA CYS A 717 -40.90 -18.64 5.12
C CYS A 717 -41.46 -19.99 4.68
N GLY A 718 -42.33 -19.97 3.67
CA GLY A 718 -42.99 -21.16 3.15
C GLY A 718 -42.92 -21.22 1.64
N TYR A 719 -42.98 -22.44 1.12
CA TYR A 719 -43.07 -22.75 -0.30
C TYR A 719 -44.49 -23.16 -0.68
N THR A 720 -45.02 -22.54 -1.74
CA THR A 720 -46.33 -22.90 -2.30
C THR A 720 -46.21 -23.22 -3.78
N ALA A 721 -46.74 -24.35 -4.21
CA ALA A 721 -46.74 -24.81 -5.60
C ALA A 721 -48.00 -25.64 -5.86
N ALA A 722 -48.64 -25.44 -7.02
CA ALA A 722 -49.79 -26.23 -7.48
C ALA A 722 -49.44 -27.15 -8.67
N GLY A 723 -48.25 -27.00 -9.25
CA GLY A 723 -47.68 -27.80 -10.32
C GLY A 723 -46.15 -27.80 -10.28
N ALA A 724 -45.53 -28.33 -11.34
CA ALA A 724 -44.10 -28.61 -11.36
C ALA A 724 -43.20 -27.37 -11.52
N ASP A 725 -43.72 -26.28 -12.07
CA ASP A 725 -42.95 -25.06 -12.44
C ASP A 725 -43.64 -23.76 -11.96
N ASP A 726 -44.43 -23.81 -10.88
CA ASP A 726 -45.20 -22.67 -10.36
C ASP A 726 -44.94 -22.35 -8.88
N GLY A 727 -43.80 -22.83 -8.35
CA GLY A 727 -43.40 -22.61 -6.97
C GLY A 727 -43.15 -21.13 -6.65
N THR A 728 -43.52 -20.73 -5.43
CA THR A 728 -43.19 -19.42 -4.87
C THR A 728 -42.65 -19.55 -3.45
N PHE A 729 -41.66 -18.72 -3.11
CA PHE A 729 -41.08 -18.62 -1.78
C PHE A 729 -41.53 -17.31 -1.10
N THR A 730 -42.16 -17.39 0.08
CA THR A 730 -42.67 -16.20 0.78
C THR A 730 -42.49 -16.27 2.28
N CYS A 731 -42.15 -15.14 2.92
CA CYS A 731 -41.99 -15.04 4.37
C CYS A 731 -43.22 -14.39 5.01
N THR A 732 -44.06 -15.19 5.67
CA THR A 732 -45.34 -14.73 6.24
C THR A 732 -45.30 -14.56 7.75
N LYS A 733 -44.34 -15.16 8.43
CA LYS A 733 -44.19 -15.15 9.88
C LYS A 733 -42.75 -14.82 10.24
N TYR A 734 -42.52 -14.51 11.51
CA TYR A 734 -41.17 -14.38 12.06
C TYR A 734 -41.14 -14.81 13.52
N TRP A 735 -39.96 -15.12 14.01
CA TRP A 735 -39.70 -15.50 15.40
C TRP A 735 -38.73 -14.50 16.02
N THR A 736 -39.01 -14.08 17.25
CA THR A 736 -38.05 -13.35 18.08
C THR A 736 -37.86 -14.08 19.41
N VAL A 737 -36.68 -13.90 20.02
CA VAL A 737 -36.39 -14.44 21.36
C VAL A 737 -37.41 -13.95 22.41
N ALA A 738 -37.90 -12.71 22.26
CA ALA A 738 -38.77 -12.08 23.23
C ALA A 738 -40.23 -12.56 23.14
N ASP A 739 -40.74 -12.77 21.93
CA ASP A 739 -42.19 -12.91 21.71
C ASP A 739 -42.56 -14.24 21.04
N GLY A 740 -41.58 -15.07 20.64
CA GLY A 740 -41.82 -16.30 19.90
C GLY A 740 -42.29 -16.03 18.47
N VAL A 741 -43.10 -16.94 17.92
CA VAL A 741 -43.64 -16.85 16.55
C VAL A 741 -44.74 -15.81 16.45
N GLN A 742 -44.62 -14.93 15.45
CA GLN A 742 -45.49 -13.80 15.15
C GLN A 742 -45.84 -13.79 13.65
N ASP A 743 -46.98 -13.22 13.30
CA ASP A 743 -47.34 -12.94 11.90
C ASP A 743 -46.67 -11.64 11.44
N ASN A 744 -46.17 -11.60 10.21
CA ASN A 744 -45.73 -10.32 9.61
C ASN A 744 -46.94 -9.37 9.53
N ALA A 745 -46.74 -8.10 9.90
CA ALA A 745 -47.80 -7.09 9.79
C ALA A 745 -48.21 -6.97 8.31
N ALA A 746 -49.51 -7.17 8.05
CA ALA A 746 -50.12 -7.10 6.72
C ALA A 746 -50.11 -5.68 6.11
#